data_AF-A0AAX6QQB3-F1
#
_entry.id   AF-A0AAX6QQB3-F1
#
_cell.length_a   1.000
_cell.length_b   1.000
_cell.length_c   1.000
_cell.angle_alpha   90.00
_cell.angle_beta   90.00
_cell.angle_gamma   90.00
#
_symmetry.space_group_name_H-M   'P 1'
#
loop_
_entity.id
_entity.type
_entity.pdbx_description
1 polymer ?
#
loop_
_entity_poly.entity_id
_entity_poly.type
_entity_poly.pdbx_seq_one_letter_code
_entity_poly.pdbx_strand_id
1 'polypeptide(L)'
;MAAHGKLRRERGLQAEYEAQVKEIRWQLGEQLRCLELQGELRRELLQELAEFARRRAEVELEYSRGLDKLAERLASRGGRLGGGARELQSFRKEPSLLSPLHCWAVLLQHTRQQSRDSAALSELLGGPLAQRLSHIAEDVGRIVKKSKDLGQQLQEDLLEVVSELQMARRTYQAYRSESASTEAKLREAERQEEKRAGRSAPTTAVSVTSPGSTTEAGPQRKSSLKKGGRLVEKRQAKFLELRLKCTKARNEYLLSLASVNAAVSNYYLHDVLDLMDCCDTGFHLALGQALRSFAAAESRSQASHMQGLGSLEEALEALDPPGDKAKVLEVHAVAFCPPLRFDYQPHEGDEVAEIQVELELQDEIVPRAQNIRSRLDRQTIETEEVNKTLRATLQALLELVASDDGDVPDSFQASPSTESLKSTGSDPGGRQAGRKRGQQQETETFYITKLQEYLSGRSILAKLQAKHEKLQEAIGRGNREQQEMSWTQYSQRKLQKSRHPRPSSHYNQRLFGGDMEKFIQSSGQPVPLVVESCVRFINLNGKPLLPWYPILREGTLPPSPVSSAGLQHEGIFRVSGAQPRITEIRDAFERGEDPLVEGCTPHDLDSVAGVLKLYFRSLEPPLFPEDLVVELLASAETEAVAERVQPVGRLLSRLPDSVLVVLRYLFTFLNHLAQYSDENMMDPYNLAVCFGPTLLPVPSGQNPVALQGHVNQLVQTLILQPEQVFPALDALPGPVYEKCMAPPTAGCLGDTHLDSLTGDAEPELEGTTSAQEDGEGAQGLPCPTPGAHAPRVHPLSSTDLEAVACFGYTGRTVQELSFQRGDVLRLHTRASSDWWRGEHCGIRGLIPHKYITLPEGLEPGTPPETMSPSGHRRPCLVTTSLERHVELDKAVTQNMDSVFKELLGKATMRQATTTSPGPHSPKPPAGGGGGGGVPGRNKTFARGPLGPAFPSASHLQGPDLAPKPH
;
A
#
# COMPACT_ATOMS: atom_id res chain seq x y z
N MET A 1 -40.96 59.19 -72.96
CA MET A 1 -40.60 57.82 -72.52
C MET A 1 -39.17 57.74 -71.96
N ALA A 2 -38.11 57.68 -72.79
CA ALA A 2 -36.75 57.27 -72.37
C ALA A 2 -36.14 58.01 -71.14
N ALA A 3 -36.36 59.31 -70.99
CA ALA A 3 -35.85 60.08 -69.85
C ALA A 3 -36.38 59.60 -68.48
N HIS A 4 -37.67 59.24 -68.40
CA HIS A 4 -38.27 58.67 -67.18
C HIS A 4 -37.66 57.31 -66.82
N GLY A 5 -37.33 56.48 -67.82
CA GLY A 5 -36.67 55.20 -67.61
C GLY A 5 -35.26 55.34 -67.01
N LYS A 6 -34.51 56.37 -67.42
CA LYS A 6 -33.20 56.69 -66.83
C LYS A 6 -33.31 57.14 -65.37
N LEU A 7 -34.15 58.13 -65.07
CA LEU A 7 -34.39 58.59 -63.69
C LEU A 7 -34.90 57.45 -62.78
N ARG A 8 -35.70 56.51 -63.30
CA ARG A 8 -36.18 55.36 -62.51
C ARG A 8 -35.05 54.37 -62.17
N ARG A 9 -34.08 54.16 -63.07
CA ARG A 9 -32.88 53.35 -62.80
C ARG A 9 -31.90 54.05 -61.86
N GLU A 10 -31.67 55.35 -62.05
CA GLU A 10 -30.79 56.16 -61.19
C GLU A 10 -31.32 56.25 -59.75
N ARG A 11 -32.65 56.26 -59.55
CA ARG A 11 -33.28 56.12 -58.22
C ARG A 11 -33.18 54.71 -57.63
N GLY A 12 -33.24 53.66 -58.44
CA GLY A 12 -33.05 52.26 -58.00
C GLY A 12 -31.67 52.04 -57.38
N LEU A 13 -30.61 52.38 -58.15
CA LEU A 13 -29.21 52.30 -57.71
C LEU A 13 -28.91 53.13 -56.44
N GLN A 14 -29.74 54.14 -56.13
CA GLN A 14 -29.64 54.91 -54.90
C GLN A 14 -30.33 54.21 -53.72
N ALA A 15 -31.54 53.67 -53.91
CA ALA A 15 -32.24 52.88 -52.90
C ALA A 15 -31.47 51.60 -52.53
N GLU A 16 -30.82 50.95 -53.49
CA GLU A 16 -29.98 49.75 -53.28
C GLU A 16 -28.79 50.04 -52.34
N TYR A 17 -28.09 51.17 -52.54
CA TYR A 17 -27.00 51.60 -51.66
C TYR A 17 -27.50 52.03 -50.27
N GLU A 18 -28.63 52.73 -50.21
CA GLU A 18 -29.25 53.12 -48.93
C GLU A 18 -29.83 51.93 -48.16
N ALA A 19 -30.17 50.82 -48.83
CA ALA A 19 -30.47 49.55 -48.19
C ALA A 19 -29.19 48.88 -47.67
N GLN A 20 -28.11 48.81 -48.46
CA GLN A 20 -26.83 48.23 -48.04
C GLN A 20 -26.25 48.93 -46.80
N VAL A 21 -26.30 50.26 -46.72
CA VAL A 21 -25.81 51.02 -45.54
C VAL A 21 -26.70 50.80 -44.31
N LYS A 22 -28.01 50.53 -44.48
CA LYS A 22 -28.90 50.14 -43.38
C LYS A 22 -28.64 48.72 -42.89
N GLU A 23 -28.40 47.80 -43.82
CA GLU A 23 -28.04 46.40 -43.53
C GLU A 23 -26.77 46.33 -42.69
N ILE A 24 -25.70 47.03 -43.12
CA ILE A 24 -24.46 47.13 -42.34
C ILE A 24 -24.75 47.68 -40.93
N ARG A 25 -25.42 48.84 -40.82
CA ARG A 25 -25.76 49.44 -39.50
C ARG A 25 -26.58 48.52 -38.60
N TRP A 26 -27.46 47.70 -39.17
CA TRP A 26 -28.19 46.69 -38.41
C TRP A 26 -27.26 45.59 -37.90
N GLN A 27 -26.44 44.99 -38.79
CA GLN A 27 -25.48 43.95 -38.42
C GLN A 27 -24.50 44.40 -37.34
N LEU A 28 -23.95 45.61 -37.45
CA LEU A 28 -23.08 46.22 -36.42
C LEU A 28 -23.77 46.27 -35.04
N GLY A 29 -25.06 46.65 -35.02
CA GLY A 29 -25.87 46.69 -33.81
C GLY A 29 -26.28 45.33 -33.24
N GLU A 30 -26.33 44.27 -34.05
CA GLU A 30 -26.50 42.89 -33.56
C GLU A 30 -25.17 42.32 -33.04
N GLN A 31 -24.04 42.61 -33.69
CA GLN A 31 -22.70 42.17 -33.26
C GLN A 31 -22.40 42.59 -31.81
N LEU A 32 -22.66 43.86 -31.45
CA LEU A 32 -22.48 44.33 -30.07
C LEU A 32 -23.39 43.59 -29.08
N ARG A 33 -24.66 43.33 -29.44
CA ARG A 33 -25.60 42.57 -28.59
C ARG A 33 -25.16 41.12 -28.38
N CYS A 34 -24.57 40.48 -29.41
CA CYS A 34 -24.00 39.14 -29.27
C CYS A 34 -22.82 39.10 -28.30
N LEU A 35 -21.93 40.11 -28.34
CA LEU A 35 -20.80 40.23 -27.40
C LEU A 35 -21.27 40.49 -25.96
N GLU A 36 -22.25 41.37 -25.77
CA GLU A 36 -22.86 41.60 -24.45
C GLU A 36 -23.51 40.33 -23.89
N LEU A 37 -24.33 39.64 -24.69
CA LEU A 37 -25.01 38.41 -24.30
C LEU A 37 -24.02 37.29 -23.93
N GLN A 38 -22.92 37.12 -24.67
CA GLN A 38 -21.87 36.17 -24.31
C GLN A 38 -21.20 36.53 -22.97
N GLY A 39 -20.99 37.83 -22.70
CA GLY A 39 -20.50 38.31 -21.41
C GLY A 39 -21.50 38.18 -20.25
N GLU A 40 -22.81 38.18 -20.54
CA GLU A 40 -23.87 37.90 -19.57
C GLU A 40 -23.91 36.40 -19.22
N LEU A 41 -24.07 35.53 -20.22
CA LEU A 41 -24.12 34.07 -20.04
C LEU A 41 -22.89 33.51 -19.31
N ARG A 42 -21.69 34.07 -19.56
CA ARG A 42 -20.46 33.70 -18.84
C ARG A 42 -20.47 34.13 -17.37
N ARG A 43 -21.06 35.28 -17.04
CA ARG A 43 -21.20 35.75 -15.66
C ARG A 43 -22.25 34.96 -14.90
N GLU A 44 -23.39 34.67 -15.53
CA GLU A 44 -24.43 33.79 -14.98
C GLU A 44 -23.87 32.40 -14.66
N LEU A 45 -23.13 31.79 -15.59
CA LEU A 45 -22.45 30.51 -15.36
C LEU A 45 -21.47 30.56 -14.16
N LEU A 46 -20.70 31.64 -14.02
CA LEU A 46 -19.78 31.80 -12.88
C LEU A 46 -20.51 32.02 -11.55
N GLN A 47 -21.67 32.69 -11.56
CA GLN A 47 -22.53 32.87 -10.39
C GLN A 47 -23.17 31.55 -9.96
N GLU A 48 -23.71 30.78 -10.91
CA GLU A 48 -24.23 29.41 -10.68
C GLU A 48 -23.12 28.47 -10.15
N LEU A 49 -21.90 28.51 -10.70
CA LEU A 49 -20.77 27.74 -10.17
C LEU A 49 -20.37 28.18 -8.75
N ALA A 50 -20.45 29.48 -8.44
CA ALA A 50 -20.19 29.99 -7.10
C ALA A 50 -21.32 29.66 -6.10
N GLU A 51 -22.56 29.51 -6.56
CA GLU A 51 -23.69 29.00 -5.77
C GLU A 51 -23.58 27.50 -5.53
N PHE A 52 -23.27 26.72 -6.56
CA PHE A 52 -22.99 25.29 -6.45
C PHE A 52 -21.87 25.02 -5.44
N ALA A 53 -20.77 25.77 -5.49
CA ALA A 53 -19.66 25.63 -4.54
C ALA A 53 -20.10 25.90 -3.08
N ARG A 54 -20.94 26.92 -2.84
CA ARG A 54 -21.50 27.23 -1.52
C ARG A 54 -22.46 26.13 -1.02
N ARG A 55 -23.40 25.66 -1.85
CA ARG A 55 -24.34 24.58 -1.48
C ARG A 55 -23.63 23.24 -1.27
N ARG A 56 -22.60 22.92 -2.07
CA ARG A 56 -21.73 21.74 -1.89
C ARG A 56 -20.98 21.83 -0.56
N ALA A 57 -20.48 23.01 -0.20
CA ALA A 57 -19.84 23.25 1.11
C ALA A 57 -20.81 23.05 2.29
N GLU A 58 -22.05 23.52 2.18
CA GLU A 58 -23.08 23.33 3.22
C GLU A 58 -23.35 21.83 3.47
N VAL A 59 -23.51 21.03 2.41
CA VAL A 59 -23.71 19.58 2.50
C VAL A 59 -22.52 18.87 3.16
N GLU A 60 -21.29 19.20 2.77
CA GLU A 60 -20.07 18.61 3.35
C GLU A 60 -19.88 18.98 4.84
N LEU A 61 -20.29 20.19 5.23
CA LEU A 61 -20.28 20.62 6.62
C LEU A 61 -21.35 19.91 7.46
N GLU A 62 -22.53 19.63 6.89
CA GLU A 62 -23.55 18.80 7.55
C GLU A 62 -23.10 17.35 7.69
N TYR A 63 -22.43 16.80 6.66
CA TYR A 63 -21.87 15.44 6.69
C TYR A 63 -20.76 15.30 7.74
N SER A 64 -19.79 16.23 7.77
CA SER A 64 -18.79 16.35 8.84
C SER A 64 -19.45 16.36 10.24
N ARG A 65 -20.41 17.28 10.46
CA ARG A 65 -21.17 17.38 11.72
C ARG A 65 -21.98 16.12 12.04
N GLY A 66 -22.24 15.24 11.07
CA GLY A 66 -22.82 13.91 11.27
C GLY A 66 -21.78 12.89 11.76
N LEU A 67 -20.63 12.83 11.08
CA LEU A 67 -19.51 11.93 11.40
C LEU A 67 -18.90 12.20 12.78
N ASP A 68 -18.64 13.46 13.14
CA ASP A 68 -18.11 13.76 14.48
C ASP A 68 -19.11 13.38 15.58
N LYS A 69 -20.40 13.70 15.41
CA LYS A 69 -21.44 13.29 16.37
C LYS A 69 -21.56 11.76 16.47
N LEU A 70 -21.32 11.02 15.39
CA LEU A 70 -21.26 9.56 15.42
C LEU A 70 -20.05 9.09 16.25
N ALA A 71 -18.85 9.57 15.94
CA ALA A 71 -17.62 9.20 16.64
C ALA A 71 -17.63 9.60 18.13
N GLU A 72 -18.14 10.78 18.48
CA GLU A 72 -18.31 11.23 19.87
C GLU A 72 -19.29 10.35 20.66
N ARG A 73 -20.46 10.03 20.08
CA ARG A 73 -21.46 9.15 20.72
C ARG A 73 -20.91 7.75 20.94
N LEU A 74 -20.12 7.23 20.01
CA LEU A 74 -19.53 5.89 20.11
C LEU A 74 -18.35 5.87 21.09
N ALA A 75 -17.46 6.87 21.06
CA ALA A 75 -16.35 6.99 22.01
C ALA A 75 -16.84 7.20 23.45
N SER A 76 -17.83 8.07 23.67
CA SER A 76 -18.44 8.26 25.00
C SER A 76 -19.25 7.05 25.48
N ARG A 77 -19.80 6.24 24.55
CA ARG A 77 -20.38 4.92 24.87
C ARG A 77 -19.33 3.84 25.12
N GLY A 78 -18.07 4.01 24.69
CA GLY A 78 -16.95 3.12 25.04
C GLY A 78 -16.81 2.90 26.54
N GLY A 79 -17.01 3.96 27.34
CA GLY A 79 -17.06 3.88 28.81
C GLY A 79 -18.21 3.07 29.42
N ARG A 80 -19.15 2.57 28.59
CA ARG A 80 -20.31 1.73 28.96
C ARG A 80 -20.33 0.35 28.28
N LEU A 81 -19.45 0.09 27.31
CA LEU A 81 -19.33 -1.24 26.69
C LEU A 81 -18.63 -2.23 27.63
N GLY A 82 -17.76 -1.74 28.52
CA GLY A 82 -17.45 -2.44 29.77
C GLY A 82 -18.57 -2.25 30.79
N GLY A 83 -19.20 -3.35 31.22
CA GLY A 83 -20.27 -3.36 32.23
C GLY A 83 -19.83 -2.81 33.60
N GLY A 84 -20.80 -2.56 34.48
CA GLY A 84 -20.64 -1.79 35.72
C GLY A 84 -19.82 -2.42 36.87
N ALA A 85 -18.93 -3.37 36.58
CA ALA A 85 -18.02 -3.95 37.56
C ALA A 85 -16.77 -3.08 37.75
N ARG A 86 -16.20 -3.06 38.97
CA ARG A 86 -14.92 -2.38 39.26
C ARG A 86 -13.72 -3.06 38.60
N GLU A 87 -13.83 -4.34 38.27
CA GLU A 87 -12.72 -5.17 37.78
C GLU A 87 -12.21 -4.72 36.40
N LEU A 88 -13.09 -4.26 35.50
CA LEU A 88 -12.71 -3.78 34.18
C LEU A 88 -12.08 -2.36 34.17
N GLN A 89 -11.63 -1.85 35.32
CA GLN A 89 -10.91 -0.57 35.41
C GLN A 89 -9.43 -0.67 35.00
N SER A 90 -8.86 -1.87 34.92
CA SER A 90 -7.51 -2.11 34.39
C SER A 90 -7.38 -1.68 32.93
N PHE A 91 -8.18 -2.27 32.04
CA PHE A 91 -8.21 -1.98 30.59
C PHE A 91 -8.66 -0.54 30.23
N ARG A 92 -9.13 0.25 31.20
CA ARG A 92 -9.48 1.66 30.97
C ARG A 92 -8.28 2.60 30.89
N LYS A 93 -7.08 2.15 31.30
CA LYS A 93 -5.85 2.96 31.21
C LYS A 93 -5.18 2.86 29.84
N GLU A 94 -5.29 1.71 29.18
CA GLU A 94 -4.80 1.48 27.81
C GLU A 94 -5.87 0.77 26.98
N PRO A 95 -6.67 1.51 26.17
CA PRO A 95 -7.67 0.92 25.28
C PRO A 95 -7.10 0.03 24.16
N SER A 96 -5.78 0.01 24.00
CA SER A 96 -4.99 -0.71 22.99
C SER A 96 -4.55 -2.13 23.40
N LEU A 97 -4.98 -2.62 24.56
CA LEU A 97 -4.52 -3.89 25.13
C LEU A 97 -5.06 -5.17 24.46
N LEU A 98 -6.04 -5.06 23.57
CA LEU A 98 -6.62 -6.18 22.81
C LEU A 98 -6.81 -5.76 21.35
N SER A 99 -6.40 -6.59 20.41
CA SER A 99 -6.39 -6.27 18.98
C SER A 99 -7.77 -5.89 18.41
N PRO A 100 -8.93 -6.51 18.76
CA PRO A 100 -10.24 -6.05 18.28
C PRO A 100 -10.64 -4.67 18.81
N LEU A 101 -10.15 -4.27 19.99
CA LEU A 101 -10.35 -2.93 20.53
C LEU A 101 -9.47 -1.89 19.80
N HIS A 102 -8.30 -2.31 19.31
CA HIS A 102 -7.46 -1.51 18.43
C HIS A 102 -8.15 -1.25 17.08
N CYS A 103 -8.68 -2.28 16.40
CA CYS A 103 -9.44 -2.10 15.15
C CYS A 103 -10.61 -1.11 15.32
N TRP A 104 -11.35 -1.24 16.44
CA TRP A 104 -12.44 -0.32 16.79
C TRP A 104 -11.95 1.12 17.04
N ALA A 105 -10.81 1.30 17.70
CA ALA A 105 -10.21 2.61 17.92
C ALA A 105 -9.76 3.27 16.60
N VAL A 106 -9.17 2.49 15.68
CA VAL A 106 -8.78 2.94 14.34
C VAL A 106 -10.00 3.34 13.52
N LEU A 107 -11.06 2.53 13.48
CA LEU A 107 -12.31 2.85 12.78
C LEU A 107 -12.96 4.15 13.28
N LEU A 108 -12.99 4.38 14.60
CA LEU A 108 -13.48 5.63 15.18
C LEU A 108 -12.56 6.82 14.86
N GLN A 109 -11.26 6.60 14.70
CA GLN A 109 -10.31 7.65 14.34
C GLN A 109 -10.38 8.01 12.86
N HIS A 110 -10.56 7.04 11.96
CA HIS A 110 -10.85 7.26 10.52
C HIS A 110 -12.15 8.06 10.35
N THR A 111 -13.21 7.69 11.08
CA THR A 111 -14.49 8.43 11.08
C THR A 111 -14.31 9.91 11.44
N ARG A 112 -13.47 10.22 12.44
CA ARG A 112 -13.13 11.61 12.80
C ARG A 112 -12.28 12.31 11.75
N GLN A 113 -11.34 11.60 11.13
CA GLN A 113 -10.50 12.21 10.10
C GLN A 113 -11.33 12.57 8.87
N GLN A 114 -12.22 11.68 8.42
CA GLN A 114 -13.16 11.96 7.34
C GLN A 114 -14.09 13.15 7.67
N SER A 115 -14.48 13.36 8.94
CA SER A 115 -15.18 14.59 9.34
C SER A 115 -14.34 15.84 9.10
N ARG A 116 -13.09 15.86 9.55
CA ARG A 116 -12.16 16.99 9.39
C ARG A 116 -11.89 17.29 7.92
N ASP A 117 -11.75 16.25 7.12
CA ASP A 117 -11.48 16.37 5.68
C ASP A 117 -12.68 16.97 4.94
N SER A 118 -13.91 16.54 5.25
CA SER A 118 -15.15 17.16 4.75
C SER A 118 -15.34 18.60 5.26
N ALA A 119 -14.95 18.91 6.50
CA ALA A 119 -14.98 20.28 7.02
C ALA A 119 -13.99 21.20 6.30
N ALA A 120 -12.74 20.76 6.11
CA ALA A 120 -11.71 21.52 5.39
C ALA A 120 -12.06 21.68 3.90
N LEU A 121 -12.69 20.67 3.29
CA LEU A 121 -13.22 20.75 1.93
C LEU A 121 -14.38 21.75 1.85
N SER A 122 -15.30 21.75 2.82
CA SER A 122 -16.35 22.76 2.94
C SER A 122 -15.80 24.18 3.01
N GLU A 123 -14.83 24.46 3.90
CA GLU A 123 -14.21 25.78 4.03
C GLU A 123 -13.55 26.25 2.71
N LEU A 124 -12.85 25.34 2.02
CA LEU A 124 -12.21 25.62 0.74
C LEU A 124 -13.22 25.93 -0.38
N LEU A 125 -14.32 25.17 -0.45
CA LEU A 125 -15.38 25.35 -1.45
C LEU A 125 -16.20 26.62 -1.21
N GLY A 126 -16.69 26.81 0.01
CA GLY A 126 -17.60 27.90 0.37
C GLY A 126 -16.92 29.27 0.48
N GLY A 127 -15.64 29.30 0.84
CA GLY A 127 -14.82 30.51 0.91
C GLY A 127 -13.98 30.74 -0.35
N PRO A 128 -12.69 30.33 -0.38
CA PRO A 128 -11.75 30.69 -1.44
C PRO A 128 -12.20 30.36 -2.86
N LEU A 129 -12.82 29.20 -3.11
CA LEU A 129 -13.26 28.83 -4.46
C LEU A 129 -14.44 29.69 -4.92
N ALA A 130 -15.48 29.83 -4.11
CA ALA A 130 -16.65 30.66 -4.42
C ALA A 130 -16.26 32.12 -4.66
N GLN A 131 -15.44 32.71 -3.77
CA GLN A 131 -14.91 34.07 -3.94
C GLN A 131 -14.12 34.23 -5.25
N ARG A 132 -13.26 33.25 -5.58
CA ARG A 132 -12.48 33.29 -6.82
C ARG A 132 -13.37 33.22 -8.07
N LEU A 133 -14.47 32.46 -8.04
CA LEU A 133 -15.45 32.44 -9.13
C LEU A 133 -16.19 33.78 -9.26
N SER A 134 -16.56 34.42 -8.15
CA SER A 134 -17.15 35.77 -8.15
C SER A 134 -16.20 36.83 -8.74
N HIS A 135 -14.92 36.84 -8.34
CA HIS A 135 -13.94 37.78 -8.90
C HIS A 135 -13.76 37.57 -10.42
N ILE A 136 -13.78 36.32 -10.92
CA ILE A 136 -13.71 36.07 -12.37
C ILE A 136 -14.97 36.62 -13.08
N ALA A 137 -16.15 36.60 -12.44
CA ALA A 137 -17.36 37.17 -13.02
C ALA A 137 -17.32 38.71 -13.11
N GLU A 138 -16.76 39.36 -12.07
CA GLU A 138 -16.48 40.81 -12.08
C GLU A 138 -15.46 41.17 -13.18
N ASP A 139 -14.39 40.39 -13.30
CA ASP A 139 -13.35 40.57 -14.31
C ASP A 139 -13.89 40.41 -15.73
N VAL A 140 -14.70 39.38 -16.01
CA VAL A 140 -15.38 39.19 -17.30
C VAL A 140 -16.30 40.37 -17.61
N GLY A 141 -17.14 40.81 -16.67
CA GLY A 141 -18.02 41.97 -16.88
C GLY A 141 -17.26 43.26 -17.17
N ARG A 142 -16.13 43.46 -16.48
CA ARG A 142 -15.23 44.60 -16.65
C ARG A 142 -14.45 44.56 -17.98
N ILE A 143 -14.10 43.37 -18.48
CA ILE A 143 -13.46 43.18 -19.80
C ILE A 143 -14.49 43.41 -20.91
N VAL A 144 -15.61 42.68 -20.89
CA VAL A 144 -16.66 42.77 -21.93
C VAL A 144 -17.18 44.20 -22.08
N LYS A 145 -17.32 44.96 -20.98
CA LYS A 145 -17.65 46.38 -21.08
C LYS A 145 -16.61 47.17 -21.89
N LYS A 146 -15.32 47.02 -21.60
CA LYS A 146 -14.25 47.72 -22.34
C LYS A 146 -14.20 47.29 -23.81
N SER A 147 -14.41 46.00 -24.09
CA SER A 147 -14.49 45.50 -25.46
C SER A 147 -15.71 46.07 -26.19
N LYS A 148 -16.86 46.22 -25.52
CA LYS A 148 -18.02 46.91 -26.09
C LYS A 148 -17.70 48.37 -26.41
N ASP A 149 -17.11 49.10 -25.46
CA ASP A 149 -16.73 50.51 -25.62
C ASP A 149 -15.74 50.69 -26.82
N LEU A 150 -14.77 49.78 -26.98
CA LEU A 150 -13.86 49.74 -28.13
C LEU A 150 -14.57 49.36 -29.45
N GLY A 151 -15.45 48.36 -29.41
CA GLY A 151 -16.25 47.94 -30.56
C GLY A 151 -17.16 49.05 -31.08
N GLN A 152 -17.69 49.89 -30.19
CA GLN A 152 -18.46 51.08 -30.56
C GLN A 152 -17.59 52.08 -31.33
N GLN A 153 -16.36 52.38 -30.87
CA GLN A 153 -15.44 53.26 -31.60
C GLN A 153 -15.13 52.73 -33.01
N LEU A 154 -14.76 51.44 -33.13
CA LEU A 154 -14.47 50.81 -34.42
C LEU A 154 -15.65 50.85 -35.39
N GLN A 155 -16.88 50.74 -34.87
CA GLN A 155 -18.11 50.87 -35.66
C GLN A 155 -18.43 52.32 -36.06
N GLU A 156 -18.14 53.30 -35.20
CA GLU A 156 -18.29 54.72 -35.53
C GLU A 156 -17.29 55.14 -36.61
N ASP A 157 -16.02 54.77 -36.47
CA ASP A 157 -14.95 55.01 -37.45
C ASP A 157 -15.32 54.42 -38.83
N LEU A 158 -15.77 53.15 -38.86
CA LEU A 158 -16.21 52.49 -40.09
C LEU A 158 -17.41 53.21 -40.75
N LEU A 159 -18.34 53.71 -39.95
CA LEU A 159 -19.51 54.46 -40.44
C LEU A 159 -19.17 55.87 -40.92
N GLU A 160 -18.08 56.48 -40.44
CA GLU A 160 -17.54 57.74 -40.98
C GLU A 160 -16.98 57.53 -42.40
N VAL A 161 -16.13 56.53 -42.64
CA VAL A 161 -15.58 56.25 -43.98
C VAL A 161 -16.71 55.90 -44.98
N VAL A 162 -17.75 55.20 -44.53
CA VAL A 162 -18.98 54.96 -45.33
C VAL A 162 -19.74 56.27 -45.63
N SER A 163 -19.73 57.25 -44.72
CA SER A 163 -20.29 58.59 -44.92
C SER A 163 -19.50 59.38 -45.99
N GLU A 164 -18.17 59.34 -45.93
CA GLU A 164 -17.29 59.95 -46.94
C GLU A 164 -17.59 59.43 -48.35
N LEU A 165 -17.72 58.11 -48.51
CA LEU A 165 -18.11 57.49 -49.78
C LEU A 165 -19.48 57.99 -50.27
N GLN A 166 -20.45 58.16 -49.37
CA GLN A 166 -21.76 58.72 -49.73
C GLN A 166 -21.63 60.17 -50.25
N MET A 167 -20.73 60.97 -49.68
CA MET A 167 -20.48 62.36 -50.10
C MET A 167 -19.68 62.45 -51.42
N ALA A 168 -18.65 61.62 -51.60
CA ALA A 168 -17.91 61.51 -52.86
C ALA A 168 -18.83 61.04 -54.01
N ARG A 169 -19.68 60.04 -53.75
CA ARG A 169 -20.71 59.54 -54.67
C ARG A 169 -21.68 60.63 -55.11
N ARG A 170 -22.25 61.39 -54.17
CA ARG A 170 -23.17 62.52 -54.44
C ARG A 170 -22.48 63.59 -55.30
N THR A 171 -21.23 63.93 -54.98
CA THR A 171 -20.43 64.93 -55.72
C THR A 171 -20.16 64.49 -57.15
N TYR A 172 -19.79 63.22 -57.37
CA TYR A 172 -19.63 62.66 -58.71
C TYR A 172 -20.96 62.67 -59.50
N GLN A 173 -22.07 62.24 -58.90
CA GLN A 173 -23.39 62.24 -59.54
C GLN A 173 -23.81 63.67 -59.97
N ALA A 174 -23.60 64.67 -59.11
CA ALA A 174 -23.89 66.07 -59.41
C ALA A 174 -23.11 66.56 -60.66
N TYR A 175 -21.77 66.49 -60.65
CA TYR A 175 -20.96 66.90 -61.79
C TYR A 175 -21.21 66.07 -63.05
N ARG A 176 -21.58 64.79 -62.93
CA ARG A 176 -21.96 63.96 -64.08
C ARG A 176 -23.23 64.47 -64.75
N SER A 177 -24.21 64.92 -63.96
CA SER A 177 -25.45 65.52 -64.47
C SER A 177 -25.21 66.88 -65.15
N GLU A 178 -24.36 67.74 -64.57
CA GLU A 178 -23.98 69.03 -65.15
C GLU A 178 -23.16 68.88 -66.44
N SER A 179 -22.21 67.94 -66.45
CA SER A 179 -21.42 67.60 -67.63
C SER A 179 -22.33 67.10 -68.76
N ALA A 180 -23.27 66.18 -68.50
CA ALA A 180 -24.23 65.73 -69.50
C ALA A 180 -25.17 66.87 -69.98
N SER A 181 -25.59 67.77 -69.09
CA SER A 181 -26.39 68.95 -69.44
C SER A 181 -25.65 69.92 -70.34
N THR A 182 -24.34 70.13 -70.11
CA THR A 182 -23.50 71.01 -70.93
C THR A 182 -23.03 70.36 -72.22
N GLU A 183 -22.81 69.05 -72.24
CA GLU A 183 -22.60 68.23 -73.44
C GLU A 183 -23.79 68.31 -74.41
N ALA A 184 -25.02 68.23 -73.89
CA ALA A 184 -26.23 68.40 -74.69
C ALA A 184 -26.36 69.83 -75.25
N LYS A 185 -26.02 70.85 -74.44
CA LYS A 185 -26.01 72.27 -74.87
C LYS A 185 -24.90 72.55 -75.89
N LEU A 186 -23.78 71.83 -75.84
CA LEU A 186 -22.71 71.89 -76.84
C LEU A 186 -23.19 71.28 -78.17
N ARG A 187 -23.69 70.03 -78.18
CA ARG A 187 -24.25 69.39 -79.39
C ARG A 187 -25.39 70.17 -80.04
N GLU A 188 -26.18 70.90 -79.26
CA GLU A 188 -27.18 71.81 -79.81
C GLU A 188 -26.57 73.06 -80.47
N ALA A 189 -25.45 73.58 -79.97
CA ALA A 189 -24.75 74.69 -80.62
C ALA A 189 -24.00 74.23 -81.88
N GLU A 190 -23.33 73.08 -81.84
CA GLU A 190 -22.65 72.46 -82.98
C GLU A 190 -23.64 72.25 -84.14
N ARG A 191 -24.78 71.59 -83.89
CA ARG A 191 -25.85 71.43 -84.89
C ARG A 191 -26.52 72.74 -85.35
N GLN A 192 -26.41 73.83 -84.57
CA GLN A 192 -26.86 75.16 -84.99
C GLN A 192 -25.80 75.91 -85.80
N GLU A 193 -24.52 75.61 -85.61
CA GLU A 193 -23.42 76.10 -86.45
C GLU A 193 -23.37 75.35 -87.78
N GLU A 194 -23.47 74.02 -87.79
CA GLU A 194 -23.59 73.20 -89.00
C GLU A 194 -24.73 73.69 -89.91
N LYS A 195 -25.89 74.03 -89.35
CA LYS A 195 -27.03 74.60 -90.09
C LYS A 195 -26.80 76.05 -90.58
N ARG A 196 -25.80 76.75 -90.07
CA ARG A 196 -25.37 78.09 -90.54
C ARG A 196 -24.25 78.00 -91.58
N ALA A 197 -23.35 77.02 -91.44
CA ALA A 197 -22.26 76.75 -92.38
C ALA A 197 -22.74 75.99 -93.63
N GLY A 198 -23.58 74.96 -93.48
CA GLY A 198 -24.21 74.25 -94.60
C GLY A 198 -25.14 75.11 -95.46
N ARG A 199 -25.48 76.32 -94.99
CA ARG A 199 -26.17 77.37 -95.75
C ARG A 199 -25.26 78.18 -96.68
N SER A 200 -23.96 77.86 -96.78
CA SER A 200 -23.02 78.46 -97.74
C SER A 200 -22.52 77.51 -98.83
N ALA A 201 -23.34 76.54 -99.24
CA ALA A 201 -23.19 75.81 -100.50
C ALA A 201 -24.25 76.32 -101.53
N PRO A 202 -23.89 76.56 -102.80
CA PRO A 202 -24.78 77.23 -103.76
C PRO A 202 -25.70 76.27 -104.55
N THR A 203 -26.94 76.71 -104.74
CA THR A 203 -27.93 76.17 -105.69
C THR A 203 -28.78 77.33 -106.22
N THR A 204 -29.11 77.49 -107.51
CA THR A 204 -28.67 76.82 -108.76
C THR A 204 -29.18 77.65 -109.96
N ALA A 205 -28.36 77.89 -110.99
CA ALA A 205 -28.78 78.32 -112.35
C ALA A 205 -27.59 78.05 -113.30
N VAL A 206 -27.67 77.32 -114.41
CA VAL A 206 -28.58 77.38 -115.60
C VAL A 206 -28.16 78.46 -116.60
N SER A 207 -27.89 78.02 -117.83
CA SER A 207 -27.51 78.85 -118.98
C SER A 207 -28.74 79.31 -119.77
N VAL A 208 -29.10 80.59 -119.63
CA VAL A 208 -29.89 81.35 -120.63
C VAL A 208 -29.29 82.76 -120.72
N THR A 209 -29.43 83.41 -121.86
CA THR A 209 -28.78 84.68 -122.22
C THR A 209 -29.48 85.94 -121.70
N SER A 210 -28.68 87.01 -121.52
CA SER A 210 -29.07 88.43 -121.48
C SER A 210 -29.72 89.00 -120.19
N PRO A 211 -29.63 90.33 -119.94
CA PRO A 211 -29.40 90.83 -118.57
C PRO A 211 -30.44 91.81 -117.99
N GLY A 212 -30.42 92.02 -116.66
CA GLY A 212 -31.13 93.12 -115.99
C GLY A 212 -30.86 93.26 -114.47
N SER A 213 -30.65 94.50 -114.02
CA SER A 213 -30.82 95.05 -112.64
C SER A 213 -30.20 94.37 -111.39
N THR A 214 -29.10 94.97 -110.89
CA THR A 214 -28.84 95.41 -109.49
C THR A 214 -29.57 94.79 -108.28
N THR A 215 -28.80 94.33 -107.27
CA THR A 215 -28.94 94.74 -105.83
C THR A 215 -27.76 94.27 -104.95
N GLU A 216 -27.58 94.86 -103.76
CA GLU A 216 -26.43 94.64 -102.85
C GLU A 216 -26.57 93.45 -101.87
N ALA A 217 -25.45 92.95 -101.30
CA ALA A 217 -25.46 91.84 -100.34
C ALA A 217 -24.36 91.82 -99.23
N GLY A 218 -24.02 92.98 -98.65
CA GLY A 218 -23.71 93.15 -97.20
C GLY A 218 -22.55 92.37 -96.50
N PRO A 219 -21.55 93.05 -95.89
CA PRO A 219 -20.51 92.44 -95.05
C PRO A 219 -21.01 91.65 -93.81
N GLN A 220 -22.26 91.85 -93.38
CA GLN A 220 -22.85 91.27 -92.16
C GLN A 220 -22.78 89.73 -92.11
N ARG A 221 -22.81 89.02 -93.25
CA ARG A 221 -22.88 87.54 -93.24
C ARG A 221 -21.64 86.89 -92.61
N LYS A 222 -20.45 87.47 -92.77
CA LYS A 222 -19.20 86.97 -92.15
C LYS A 222 -19.19 87.16 -90.62
N SER A 223 -19.87 88.17 -90.08
CA SER A 223 -19.90 88.42 -88.62
C SER A 223 -20.80 87.41 -87.88
N SER A 224 -21.90 86.98 -88.51
CA SER A 224 -22.83 86.00 -87.94
C SER A 224 -22.18 84.62 -87.73
N LEU A 225 -21.43 84.13 -88.73
CA LEU A 225 -20.64 82.90 -88.61
C LEU A 225 -19.59 83.01 -87.50
N LYS A 226 -18.82 84.10 -87.46
CA LYS A 226 -17.82 84.35 -86.39
C LYS A 226 -18.43 84.49 -84.99
N LYS A 227 -19.71 84.86 -84.87
CA LYS A 227 -20.50 84.85 -83.62
C LYS A 227 -21.06 83.46 -83.28
N GLY A 228 -21.26 82.60 -84.29
CA GLY A 228 -21.59 81.17 -84.15
C GLY A 228 -20.45 80.38 -83.50
N GLY A 229 -19.29 80.36 -84.14
CA GLY A 229 -18.13 79.59 -83.66
C GLY A 229 -17.69 79.99 -82.26
N ARG A 230 -17.68 81.29 -81.94
CA ARG A 230 -17.41 81.80 -80.58
C ARG A 230 -18.41 81.31 -79.52
N LEU A 231 -19.64 80.96 -79.90
CA LEU A 231 -20.63 80.37 -78.99
C LEU A 231 -20.43 78.85 -78.82
N VAL A 232 -20.00 78.15 -79.88
CA VAL A 232 -19.60 76.73 -79.81
C VAL A 232 -18.33 76.60 -78.97
N GLU A 233 -17.26 77.33 -79.30
CA GLU A 233 -16.00 77.44 -78.56
C GLU A 233 -16.23 77.72 -77.06
N LYS A 234 -17.07 78.71 -76.71
CA LYS A 234 -17.41 79.02 -75.31
C LYS A 234 -18.17 77.88 -74.60
N ARG A 235 -19.03 77.14 -75.31
CA ARG A 235 -19.72 75.96 -74.76
C ARG A 235 -18.78 74.75 -74.65
N GLN A 236 -17.84 74.61 -75.60
CA GLN A 236 -16.83 73.57 -75.65
C GLN A 236 -15.85 73.71 -74.48
N ALA A 237 -15.34 74.92 -74.24
CA ALA A 237 -14.50 75.24 -73.08
C ALA A 237 -15.22 74.89 -71.75
N LYS A 238 -16.48 75.32 -71.57
CA LYS A 238 -17.25 74.99 -70.35
C LYS A 238 -17.58 73.49 -70.23
N PHE A 239 -17.81 72.79 -71.33
CA PHE A 239 -17.97 71.33 -71.32
C PHE A 239 -16.67 70.63 -70.93
N LEU A 240 -15.51 71.05 -71.44
CA LEU A 240 -14.20 70.50 -71.07
C LEU A 240 -13.87 70.75 -69.59
N GLU A 241 -14.18 71.94 -69.07
CA GLU A 241 -14.05 72.29 -67.64
C GLU A 241 -14.90 71.35 -66.75
N LEU A 242 -16.19 71.18 -67.08
CA LEU A 242 -17.09 70.29 -66.33
C LEU A 242 -16.77 68.80 -66.53
N ARG A 243 -16.27 68.41 -67.69
CA ARG A 243 -15.73 67.05 -67.94
C ARG A 243 -14.53 66.79 -67.03
N LEU A 244 -13.60 67.74 -66.90
CA LEU A 244 -12.46 67.61 -65.99
C LEU A 244 -12.90 67.54 -64.52
N LYS A 245 -13.84 68.40 -64.07
CA LYS A 245 -14.44 68.34 -62.72
C LYS A 245 -15.12 66.99 -62.46
N CYS A 246 -15.91 66.50 -63.42
CA CYS A 246 -16.54 65.18 -63.36
C CYS A 246 -15.52 64.03 -63.33
N THR A 247 -14.39 64.15 -64.05
CA THR A 247 -13.31 63.15 -64.00
C THR A 247 -12.59 63.15 -62.64
N LYS A 248 -12.28 64.33 -62.08
CA LYS A 248 -11.72 64.44 -60.73
C LYS A 248 -12.66 63.80 -59.69
N ALA A 249 -13.90 64.24 -59.61
CA ALA A 249 -14.87 63.69 -58.65
C ALA A 249 -15.15 62.19 -58.83
N ARG A 250 -15.05 61.66 -60.05
CA ARG A 250 -15.11 60.20 -60.30
C ARG A 250 -13.89 59.48 -59.74
N ASN A 251 -12.69 60.05 -59.88
CA ASN A 251 -11.47 59.47 -59.33
C ASN A 251 -11.51 59.50 -57.80
N GLU A 252 -11.92 60.60 -57.16
CA GLU A 252 -12.14 60.65 -55.70
C GLU A 252 -13.13 59.58 -55.25
N TYR A 253 -14.29 59.46 -55.93
CA TYR A 253 -15.27 58.41 -55.62
C TYR A 253 -14.71 56.98 -55.73
N LEU A 254 -13.81 56.72 -56.69
CA LEU A 254 -13.15 55.41 -56.81
C LEU A 254 -12.10 55.18 -55.72
N LEU A 255 -11.42 56.22 -55.24
CA LEU A 255 -10.51 56.14 -54.10
C LEU A 255 -11.27 55.90 -52.78
N SER A 256 -12.32 56.69 -52.49
CA SER A 256 -13.20 56.44 -51.32
C SER A 256 -13.86 55.06 -51.38
N LEU A 257 -14.20 54.55 -52.57
CA LEU A 257 -14.76 53.20 -52.72
C LEU A 257 -13.74 52.11 -52.40
N ALA A 258 -12.48 52.27 -52.81
CA ALA A 258 -11.40 51.38 -52.40
C ALA A 258 -11.15 51.45 -50.88
N SER A 259 -11.19 52.66 -50.30
CA SER A 259 -11.00 52.89 -48.86
C SER A 259 -12.09 52.23 -48.02
N VAL A 260 -13.37 52.43 -48.36
CA VAL A 260 -14.50 51.74 -47.69
C VAL A 260 -14.39 50.23 -47.82
N ASN A 261 -14.09 49.72 -49.02
CA ASN A 261 -13.98 48.27 -49.20
C ASN A 261 -12.84 47.67 -48.37
N ALA A 262 -11.72 48.38 -48.23
CA ALA A 262 -10.61 47.98 -47.36
C ALA A 262 -11.02 48.03 -45.87
N ALA A 263 -11.63 49.12 -45.40
CA ALA A 263 -12.07 49.27 -44.01
C ALA A 263 -13.14 48.24 -43.61
N VAL A 264 -14.15 48.00 -44.46
CA VAL A 264 -15.15 46.94 -44.27
C VAL A 264 -14.49 45.57 -44.25
N SER A 265 -13.53 45.30 -45.15
CA SER A 265 -12.82 44.03 -45.16
C SER A 265 -11.93 43.83 -43.93
N ASN A 266 -11.31 44.88 -43.40
CA ASN A 266 -10.50 44.80 -42.18
C ASN A 266 -11.37 44.49 -40.96
N TYR A 267 -12.47 45.25 -40.80
CA TYR A 267 -13.38 45.08 -39.67
C TYR A 267 -14.01 43.68 -39.63
N TYR A 268 -14.55 43.19 -40.74
CA TYR A 268 -15.22 41.89 -40.78
C TYR A 268 -14.28 40.67 -40.83
N LEU A 269 -12.97 40.84 -41.10
CA LEU A 269 -12.00 39.72 -41.14
C LEU A 269 -10.98 39.72 -40.00
N HIS A 270 -10.76 40.87 -39.34
CA HIS A 270 -9.73 41.05 -38.31
C HIS A 270 -10.31 41.69 -37.06
N ASP A 271 -10.76 42.95 -37.13
CA ASP A 271 -11.07 43.74 -35.92
C ASP A 271 -12.17 43.11 -35.05
N VAL A 272 -13.20 42.48 -35.67
CA VAL A 272 -14.25 41.75 -34.93
C VAL A 272 -13.73 40.47 -34.26
N LEU A 273 -12.74 39.78 -34.84
CA LEU A 273 -12.16 38.57 -34.26
C LEU A 273 -11.22 38.92 -33.10
N ASP A 274 -10.36 39.93 -33.30
CA ASP A 274 -9.48 40.45 -32.25
C ASP A 274 -10.30 40.98 -31.05
N LEU A 275 -11.50 41.53 -31.29
CA LEU A 275 -12.42 41.97 -30.25
C LEU A 275 -13.07 40.79 -29.48
N MET A 276 -13.33 39.66 -30.15
CA MET A 276 -13.78 38.43 -29.51
C MET A 276 -12.68 37.83 -28.62
N ASP A 277 -11.44 37.73 -29.11
CA ASP A 277 -10.30 37.28 -28.31
C ASP A 277 -10.02 38.23 -27.11
N CYS A 278 -10.27 39.54 -27.28
CA CYS A 278 -10.24 40.50 -26.19
C CYS A 278 -11.30 40.20 -25.11
N CYS A 279 -12.55 39.87 -25.50
CA CYS A 279 -13.60 39.44 -24.58
C CYS A 279 -13.29 38.12 -23.84
N ASP A 280 -12.50 37.23 -24.45
CA ASP A 280 -12.17 35.90 -23.92
C ASP A 280 -10.88 35.89 -23.08
N THR A 281 -10.14 37.01 -23.08
CA THR A 281 -8.82 37.17 -22.45
C THR A 281 -8.82 36.73 -20.98
N GLY A 282 -8.11 35.63 -20.70
CA GLY A 282 -7.93 35.07 -19.36
C GLY A 282 -9.07 34.22 -18.81
N PHE A 283 -10.30 34.33 -19.34
CA PHE A 283 -11.50 33.66 -18.80
C PHE A 283 -11.32 32.14 -18.69
N HIS A 284 -10.99 31.47 -19.80
CA HIS A 284 -10.83 30.01 -19.84
C HIS A 284 -9.69 29.50 -18.95
N LEU A 285 -8.60 30.27 -18.83
CA LEU A 285 -7.47 29.93 -17.95
C LEU A 285 -7.88 30.05 -16.47
N ALA A 286 -8.54 31.15 -16.11
CA ALA A 286 -8.97 31.40 -14.74
C ALA A 286 -10.05 30.41 -14.27
N LEU A 287 -11.06 30.14 -15.09
CA LEU A 287 -12.08 29.12 -14.83
C LEU A 287 -11.47 27.71 -14.74
N GLY A 288 -10.60 27.35 -15.69
CA GLY A 288 -9.89 26.07 -15.64
C GLY A 288 -8.99 25.91 -14.41
N GLN A 289 -8.42 26.99 -13.88
CA GLN A 289 -7.70 26.96 -12.60
C GLN A 289 -8.65 26.75 -11.42
N ALA A 290 -9.84 27.36 -11.41
CA ALA A 290 -10.83 27.16 -10.34
C ALA A 290 -11.29 25.69 -10.28
N LEU A 291 -11.65 25.11 -11.43
CA LEU A 291 -12.10 23.72 -11.51
C LEU A 291 -10.98 22.71 -11.21
N ARG A 292 -9.71 23.03 -11.52
CA ARG A 292 -8.57 22.23 -11.04
C ARG A 292 -8.37 22.34 -9.52
N SER A 293 -8.60 23.50 -8.91
CA SER A 293 -8.55 23.66 -7.45
C SER A 293 -9.65 22.85 -6.75
N PHE A 294 -10.85 22.81 -7.32
CA PHE A 294 -11.95 21.93 -6.89
C PHE A 294 -11.53 20.45 -6.96
N ALA A 295 -11.12 19.97 -8.14
CA ALA A 295 -10.76 18.56 -8.34
C ALA A 295 -9.57 18.12 -7.46
N ALA A 296 -8.61 19.02 -7.22
CA ALA A 296 -7.49 18.75 -6.32
C ALA A 296 -7.90 18.71 -4.83
N ALA A 297 -9.00 19.36 -4.43
CA ALA A 297 -9.54 19.25 -3.07
C ALA A 297 -10.25 17.91 -2.84
N GLU A 298 -11.18 17.54 -3.74
CA GLU A 298 -11.86 16.24 -3.73
C GLU A 298 -10.83 15.08 -3.79
N SER A 299 -9.83 15.17 -4.65
CA SER A 299 -8.76 14.16 -4.75
C SER A 299 -7.90 14.03 -3.49
N ARG A 300 -7.68 15.10 -2.71
CA ARG A 300 -7.00 15.02 -1.40
C ARG A 300 -7.87 14.37 -0.34
N SER A 301 -9.17 14.68 -0.32
CA SER A 301 -10.14 14.02 0.56
C SER A 301 -10.18 12.51 0.29
N GLN A 302 -10.27 12.11 -0.98
CA GLN A 302 -10.21 10.70 -1.39
C GLN A 302 -8.89 10.01 -0.98
N ALA A 303 -7.74 10.67 -1.14
CA ALA A 303 -6.46 10.12 -0.72
C ALA A 303 -6.37 9.90 0.81
N SER A 304 -6.88 10.84 1.61
CA SER A 304 -6.98 10.71 3.08
C SER A 304 -7.91 9.56 3.49
N HIS A 305 -9.07 9.44 2.81
CA HIS A 305 -10.01 8.35 3.05
C HIS A 305 -9.38 6.98 2.76
N MET A 306 -8.68 6.83 1.63
CA MET A 306 -7.94 5.60 1.28
C MET A 306 -6.81 5.31 2.27
N GLN A 307 -6.06 6.31 2.73
CA GLN A 307 -5.01 6.11 3.74
C GLN A 307 -5.59 5.54 5.03
N GLY A 308 -6.72 6.06 5.51
CA GLY A 308 -7.35 5.57 6.73
C GLY A 308 -8.08 4.23 6.59
N LEU A 309 -8.46 3.83 5.36
CA LEU A 309 -8.86 2.45 5.07
C LEU A 309 -7.65 1.50 5.16
N GLY A 310 -6.51 1.87 4.56
CA GLY A 310 -5.26 1.10 4.69
C GLY A 310 -4.84 0.89 6.14
N SER A 311 -4.92 1.92 7.00
CA SER A 311 -4.66 1.74 8.44
C SER A 311 -5.70 0.89 9.18
N LEU A 312 -6.92 0.73 8.65
CA LEU A 312 -7.90 -0.22 9.18
C LEU A 312 -7.59 -1.65 8.71
N GLU A 313 -7.12 -1.82 7.47
CA GLU A 313 -6.63 -3.10 6.93
C GLU A 313 -5.40 -3.59 7.72
N GLU A 314 -4.40 -2.72 7.94
CA GLU A 314 -3.24 -2.95 8.83
C GLU A 314 -3.69 -3.41 10.24
N ALA A 315 -4.73 -2.77 10.80
CA ALA A 315 -5.27 -3.12 12.11
C ALA A 315 -6.08 -4.43 12.12
N LEU A 316 -6.59 -4.90 10.98
CA LEU A 316 -7.27 -6.19 10.83
C LEU A 316 -6.27 -7.33 10.61
N GLU A 317 -5.18 -7.09 9.87
CA GLU A 317 -4.05 -8.02 9.77
C GLU A 317 -3.35 -8.21 11.14
N ALA A 318 -3.32 -7.17 11.97
CA ALA A 318 -2.78 -7.19 13.33
C ALA A 318 -3.71 -7.84 14.40
N LEU A 319 -4.70 -8.64 13.99
CA LEU A 319 -5.54 -9.41 14.92
C LEU A 319 -4.77 -10.62 15.49
N ASP A 320 -4.51 -10.60 16.80
CA ASP A 320 -3.66 -11.57 17.50
C ASP A 320 -4.39 -12.27 18.67
N PRO A 321 -5.18 -13.34 18.41
CA PRO A 321 -5.85 -14.12 19.45
C PRO A 321 -4.93 -14.72 20.53
N PRO A 322 -3.72 -15.27 20.25
CA PRO A 322 -2.82 -15.72 21.30
C PRO A 322 -2.19 -14.56 22.11
N GLY A 323 -1.88 -13.42 21.49
CA GLY A 323 -1.42 -12.21 22.19
C GLY A 323 -2.49 -11.60 23.10
N ASP A 324 -3.72 -11.44 22.59
CA ASP A 324 -4.90 -11.04 23.38
C ASP A 324 -5.06 -11.93 24.62
N LYS A 325 -4.99 -13.25 24.43
CA LYS A 325 -5.06 -14.23 25.52
C LYS A 325 -3.92 -14.05 26.53
N ALA A 326 -2.69 -13.83 26.07
CA ALA A 326 -1.55 -13.56 26.96
C ALA A 326 -1.78 -12.28 27.78
N LYS A 327 -2.27 -11.21 27.14
CA LYS A 327 -2.57 -9.94 27.82
C LYS A 327 -3.72 -10.05 28.83
N VAL A 328 -4.74 -10.86 28.55
CA VAL A 328 -5.81 -11.18 29.53
C VAL A 328 -5.26 -11.93 30.75
N LEU A 329 -4.32 -12.86 30.56
CA LEU A 329 -3.68 -13.60 31.66
C LEU A 329 -2.74 -12.69 32.49
N GLU A 330 -2.00 -11.79 31.83
CA GLU A 330 -1.12 -10.81 32.47
C GLU A 330 -1.91 -9.80 33.32
N VAL A 331 -2.91 -9.14 32.73
CA VAL A 331 -3.71 -8.09 33.39
C VAL A 331 -4.52 -8.65 34.57
N HIS A 332 -4.86 -9.94 34.55
CA HIS A 332 -5.54 -10.64 35.64
C HIS A 332 -4.65 -11.69 36.32
N ALA A 333 -3.33 -11.49 36.39
CA ALA A 333 -2.39 -12.48 36.92
C ALA A 333 -2.79 -13.04 38.30
N VAL A 334 -3.37 -12.21 39.18
CA VAL A 334 -3.86 -12.62 40.52
C VAL A 334 -5.01 -13.65 40.48
N ALA A 335 -5.79 -13.69 39.39
CA ALA A 335 -6.89 -14.64 39.20
C ALA A 335 -6.46 -15.93 38.47
N PHE A 336 -5.37 -15.89 37.71
CA PHE A 336 -4.90 -17.00 36.87
C PHE A 336 -3.54 -17.59 37.28
N CYS A 337 -2.85 -17.02 38.27
CA CYS A 337 -1.64 -17.60 38.83
C CYS A 337 -1.94 -18.96 39.48
N PRO A 338 -1.12 -20.01 39.24
CA PRO A 338 -1.27 -21.27 39.94
C PRO A 338 -1.16 -21.10 41.46
N PRO A 339 -2.01 -21.77 42.26
CA PRO A 339 -1.85 -21.77 43.71
C PRO A 339 -0.57 -22.49 44.13
N LEU A 340 -0.15 -22.29 45.38
CA LEU A 340 0.89 -23.10 46.01
C LEU A 340 0.56 -24.60 45.93
N ARG A 341 1.59 -25.43 45.85
CA ARG A 341 1.44 -26.89 45.87
C ARG A 341 0.98 -27.35 47.26
N PHE A 342 0.30 -28.48 47.31
CA PHE A 342 0.02 -29.19 48.56
C PHE A 342 1.20 -30.08 48.90
N ASP A 343 1.89 -29.78 49.99
CA ASP A 343 3.00 -30.57 50.51
C ASP A 343 2.52 -31.65 51.50
N TYR A 344 3.38 -32.63 51.81
CA TYR A 344 3.08 -33.59 52.86
C TYR A 344 3.03 -32.89 54.23
N GLN A 345 2.07 -33.28 55.07
CA GLN A 345 1.93 -32.79 56.44
C GLN A 345 2.10 -33.98 57.39
N PRO A 346 3.30 -34.18 57.98
CA PRO A 346 3.56 -35.23 58.95
C PRO A 346 2.55 -35.24 60.09
N HIS A 347 1.96 -36.40 60.37
CA HIS A 347 1.14 -36.61 61.55
C HIS A 347 2.03 -37.01 62.72
N GLU A 348 1.87 -36.34 63.88
CA GLU A 348 2.58 -36.62 65.15
C GLU A 348 4.13 -36.70 65.07
N GLY A 349 4.73 -36.17 64.01
CA GLY A 349 6.19 -36.18 63.80
C GLY A 349 6.72 -37.29 62.88
N ASP A 350 5.85 -37.93 62.11
CA ASP A 350 6.23 -38.94 61.09
C ASP A 350 7.34 -38.43 60.13
N GLU A 351 8.50 -39.09 60.17
CA GLU A 351 9.66 -38.77 59.33
C GLU A 351 9.54 -39.36 57.90
N VAL A 352 8.55 -40.21 57.63
CA VAL A 352 8.44 -40.97 56.37
C VAL A 352 7.60 -40.22 55.32
N ALA A 353 8.25 -39.36 54.54
CA ALA A 353 7.62 -38.60 53.46
C ALA A 353 7.52 -39.33 52.10
N GLU A 354 7.89 -40.63 52.02
CA GLU A 354 7.98 -41.40 50.77
C GLU A 354 7.21 -42.74 50.84
N ILE A 355 6.85 -43.29 49.67
CA ILE A 355 6.12 -44.55 49.57
C ILE A 355 7.07 -45.73 49.82
N GLN A 356 6.90 -46.40 50.95
CA GLN A 356 7.64 -47.63 51.29
C GLN A 356 7.12 -48.84 50.50
N VAL A 357 8.04 -49.75 50.12
CA VAL A 357 7.74 -51.01 49.43
C VAL A 357 8.43 -52.17 50.16
N GLU A 358 8.00 -52.39 51.40
CA GLU A 358 8.45 -53.52 52.23
C GLU A 358 8.05 -54.86 51.58
N LEU A 359 8.80 -55.92 51.91
CA LEU A 359 8.61 -57.26 51.34
C LEU A 359 7.18 -57.79 51.57
N GLU A 360 6.57 -57.49 52.71
CA GLU A 360 5.20 -57.90 53.06
C GLU A 360 4.12 -57.13 52.27
N LEU A 361 4.45 -55.96 51.73
CA LEU A 361 3.55 -55.09 50.94
C LEU A 361 3.73 -55.24 49.43
N GLN A 362 4.80 -55.90 48.98
CA GLN A 362 5.18 -56.00 47.57
C GLN A 362 4.09 -56.69 46.72
N ASP A 363 3.45 -57.74 47.27
CA ASP A 363 2.34 -58.47 46.65
C ASP A 363 1.03 -57.66 46.55
N GLU A 364 0.86 -56.56 47.29
CA GLU A 364 -0.24 -55.61 47.09
C GLU A 364 0.15 -54.47 46.14
N ILE A 365 1.35 -53.92 46.32
CA ILE A 365 1.82 -52.72 45.62
C ILE A 365 2.07 -53.00 44.13
N VAL A 366 2.67 -54.13 43.78
CA VAL A 366 3.00 -54.48 42.38
C VAL A 366 1.74 -54.72 41.53
N PRO A 367 0.76 -55.55 41.93
CA PRO A 367 -0.50 -55.70 41.18
C PRO A 367 -1.32 -54.40 41.12
N ARG A 368 -1.26 -53.55 42.16
CA ARG A 368 -1.90 -52.22 42.16
C ARG A 368 -1.28 -51.29 41.12
N ALA A 369 0.06 -51.28 40.99
CA ALA A 369 0.75 -50.52 39.95
C ALA A 369 0.40 -51.02 38.54
N GLN A 370 0.31 -52.34 38.34
CA GLN A 370 -0.12 -52.96 37.08
C GLN A 370 -1.59 -52.63 36.73
N ASN A 371 -2.49 -52.62 37.71
CA ASN A 371 -3.90 -52.24 37.51
C ASN A 371 -4.03 -50.75 37.13
N ILE A 372 -3.26 -49.88 37.78
CA ILE A 372 -3.22 -48.45 37.43
C ILE A 372 -2.65 -48.26 36.01
N ARG A 373 -1.63 -49.04 35.62
CA ARG A 373 -1.05 -49.01 34.27
C ARG A 373 -2.06 -49.40 33.18
N SER A 374 -2.69 -50.58 33.28
CA SER A 374 -3.64 -51.02 32.25
C SER A 374 -4.87 -50.10 32.13
N ARG A 375 -5.27 -49.46 33.23
CA ARG A 375 -6.30 -48.40 33.22
C ARG A 375 -5.82 -47.12 32.56
N LEU A 376 -4.57 -46.72 32.78
CA LEU A 376 -3.93 -45.55 32.16
C LEU A 376 -3.83 -45.74 30.64
N ASP A 377 -3.35 -46.91 30.18
CA ASP A 377 -3.23 -47.23 28.76
C ASP A 377 -4.60 -47.19 28.05
N ARG A 378 -5.63 -47.85 28.62
CA ARG A 378 -7.00 -47.80 28.08
C ARG A 378 -7.55 -46.36 28.03
N GLN A 379 -7.42 -45.61 29.13
CA GLN A 379 -7.93 -44.23 29.21
C GLN A 379 -7.20 -43.31 28.21
N THR A 380 -5.94 -43.60 27.88
CA THR A 380 -5.15 -42.82 26.92
C THR A 380 -5.71 -42.95 25.52
N ILE A 381 -5.98 -44.19 25.08
CA ILE A 381 -6.61 -44.49 23.79
C ILE A 381 -7.99 -43.81 23.70
N GLU A 382 -8.84 -44.00 24.72
CA GLU A 382 -10.19 -43.41 24.77
C GLU A 382 -10.16 -41.87 24.69
N THR A 383 -9.23 -41.22 25.39
CA THR A 383 -9.13 -39.75 25.39
C THR A 383 -8.57 -39.21 24.07
N GLU A 384 -7.71 -39.97 23.38
CA GLU A 384 -7.12 -39.54 22.11
C GLU A 384 -8.10 -39.69 20.93
N GLU A 385 -8.98 -40.70 20.91
CA GLU A 385 -10.06 -40.75 19.90
C GLU A 385 -11.05 -39.58 20.06
N VAL A 386 -11.35 -39.16 21.30
CA VAL A 386 -12.13 -37.94 21.55
C VAL A 386 -11.35 -36.69 21.11
N ASN A 387 -10.04 -36.61 21.34
CA ASN A 387 -9.17 -35.51 20.88
C ASN A 387 -9.17 -35.36 19.35
N LYS A 388 -9.06 -36.46 18.60
CA LYS A 388 -9.19 -36.47 17.13
C LYS A 388 -10.55 -35.93 16.68
N THR A 389 -11.63 -36.44 17.29
CA THR A 389 -13.01 -36.00 17.01
C THR A 389 -13.18 -34.50 17.28
N LEU A 390 -12.66 -34.02 18.42
CA LEU A 390 -12.70 -32.62 18.83
C LEU A 390 -11.97 -31.70 17.84
N ARG A 391 -10.78 -32.10 17.36
CA ARG A 391 -10.01 -31.33 16.37
C ARG A 391 -10.72 -31.28 15.01
N ALA A 392 -11.28 -32.39 14.54
CA ALA A 392 -12.05 -32.44 13.30
C ALA A 392 -13.31 -31.55 13.37
N THR A 393 -14.02 -31.55 14.50
CA THR A 393 -15.17 -30.66 14.71
C THR A 393 -14.75 -29.19 14.75
N LEU A 394 -13.62 -28.86 15.38
CA LEU A 394 -13.10 -27.50 15.41
C LEU A 394 -12.74 -27.00 14.00
N GLN A 395 -12.08 -27.83 13.20
CA GLN A 395 -11.73 -27.51 11.82
C GLN A 395 -12.99 -27.23 10.98
N ALA A 396 -13.99 -28.12 11.03
CA ALA A 396 -15.26 -27.94 10.32
C ALA A 396 -16.06 -26.71 10.79
N LEU A 397 -15.95 -26.34 12.07
CA LEU A 397 -16.55 -25.11 12.59
C LEU A 397 -15.83 -23.86 12.07
N LEU A 398 -14.50 -23.86 12.04
CA LEU A 398 -13.70 -22.75 11.50
C LEU A 398 -13.92 -22.57 9.99
N GLU A 399 -14.00 -23.66 9.23
CA GLU A 399 -14.35 -23.63 7.80
C GLU A 399 -15.75 -23.05 7.54
N LEU A 400 -16.73 -23.34 8.41
CA LEU A 400 -18.08 -22.78 8.31
C LEU A 400 -18.12 -21.28 8.65
N VAL A 401 -17.33 -20.84 9.62
CA VAL A 401 -17.18 -19.43 10.02
C VAL A 401 -16.38 -18.62 8.99
N ALA A 402 -15.40 -19.24 8.33
CA ALA A 402 -14.62 -18.65 7.23
C ALA A 402 -15.30 -18.78 5.85
N SER A 403 -16.49 -19.40 5.76
CA SER A 403 -17.20 -19.52 4.49
C SER A 403 -17.74 -18.18 4.03
N ASP A 404 -17.31 -17.73 2.85
CA ASP A 404 -17.51 -16.35 2.41
C ASP A 404 -18.98 -16.06 2.06
N ASP A 405 -19.63 -15.22 2.87
CA ASP A 405 -20.88 -14.51 2.58
C ASP A 405 -20.63 -12.98 2.42
N GLY A 406 -19.36 -12.58 2.29
CA GLY A 406 -18.86 -11.19 2.29
C GLY A 406 -18.53 -10.62 0.91
N ASP A 407 -18.65 -11.39 -0.15
CA ASP A 407 -18.50 -10.92 -1.53
C ASP A 407 -19.71 -10.04 -1.93
N VAL A 408 -19.60 -8.73 -1.68
CA VAL A 408 -20.66 -7.72 -1.94
C VAL A 408 -20.48 -6.89 -3.24
N PRO A 409 -19.66 -7.24 -4.27
CA PRO A 409 -19.47 -6.36 -5.43
C PRO A 409 -20.75 -6.17 -6.27
N ASP A 410 -21.62 -7.19 -6.34
CA ASP A 410 -22.88 -7.15 -7.10
C ASP A 410 -23.87 -6.07 -6.60
N SER A 411 -23.79 -5.68 -5.33
CA SER A 411 -24.67 -4.64 -4.76
C SER A 411 -24.45 -3.26 -5.40
N PHE A 412 -23.26 -2.99 -5.93
CA PHE A 412 -22.94 -1.74 -6.63
C PHE A 412 -23.17 -1.81 -8.15
N GLN A 413 -23.35 -3.01 -8.72
CA GLN A 413 -23.66 -3.19 -10.14
C GLN A 413 -25.16 -3.01 -10.47
N ALA A 414 -26.02 -3.07 -9.46
CA ALA A 414 -27.48 -2.95 -9.59
C ALA A 414 -27.94 -1.53 -9.96
N SER A 415 -27.72 -1.12 -11.22
CA SER A 415 -28.28 0.11 -11.81
C SER A 415 -29.81 0.10 -11.73
N PRO A 416 -30.44 0.95 -10.91
CA PRO A 416 -31.89 0.89 -10.69
C PRO A 416 -32.60 1.67 -11.80
N SER A 417 -32.79 1.03 -12.96
CA SER A 417 -33.67 1.51 -14.03
C SER A 417 -35.03 1.90 -13.43
N THR A 418 -35.46 3.13 -13.68
CA THR A 418 -36.46 3.81 -12.85
C THR A 418 -37.90 3.39 -13.15
N GLU A 419 -38.29 2.15 -12.81
CA GLU A 419 -39.70 1.76 -12.75
C GLU A 419 -40.00 0.61 -11.76
N SER A 420 -41.26 0.53 -11.30
CA SER A 420 -41.84 -0.58 -10.54
C SER A 420 -41.35 -0.85 -9.09
N LEU A 421 -41.60 0.11 -8.19
CA LEU A 421 -41.71 -0.17 -6.74
C LEU A 421 -42.98 -1.00 -6.44
N LYS A 422 -43.01 -2.31 -6.76
CA LYS A 422 -44.10 -3.24 -6.36
C LYS A 422 -43.80 -4.74 -6.49
N SER A 423 -42.81 -5.24 -5.75
CA SER A 423 -42.58 -6.69 -5.59
C SER A 423 -42.18 -7.08 -4.17
N THR A 424 -43.17 -7.36 -3.31
CA THR A 424 -42.95 -8.11 -2.06
C THR A 424 -42.64 -9.58 -2.39
N GLY A 425 -41.38 -9.86 -2.73
CA GLY A 425 -40.95 -11.07 -3.43
C GLY A 425 -39.88 -11.91 -2.74
N SER A 426 -39.96 -12.06 -1.41
CA SER A 426 -39.20 -13.04 -0.59
C SER A 426 -37.74 -13.30 -1.01
N ASP A 427 -36.83 -12.49 -0.45
CA ASP A 427 -35.38 -12.67 -0.54
C ASP A 427 -34.95 -14.13 -0.26
N PRO A 428 -34.26 -14.81 -1.21
CA PRO A 428 -33.82 -16.19 -1.03
C PRO A 428 -32.64 -16.32 -0.06
N GLY A 429 -31.78 -15.31 0.07
CA GLY A 429 -30.55 -15.36 0.87
C GLY A 429 -30.84 -15.57 2.35
N GLY A 430 -31.82 -14.84 2.90
CA GLY A 430 -32.24 -14.98 4.31
C GLY A 430 -32.69 -16.39 4.71
N ARG A 431 -33.18 -17.22 3.76
CA ARG A 431 -33.54 -18.63 4.01
C ARG A 431 -32.35 -19.59 3.98
N GLN A 432 -31.27 -19.24 3.28
CA GLN A 432 -30.02 -20.00 3.29
C GLN A 432 -29.14 -19.62 4.50
N ALA A 433 -28.98 -18.33 4.79
CA ALA A 433 -28.26 -17.84 5.97
C ALA A 433 -28.83 -18.41 7.28
N GLY A 434 -30.17 -18.45 7.42
CA GLY A 434 -30.83 -19.07 8.56
C GLY A 434 -30.57 -20.59 8.70
N ARG A 435 -30.26 -21.30 7.61
CA ARG A 435 -29.86 -22.72 7.63
C ARG A 435 -28.38 -22.89 7.95
N LYS A 436 -27.48 -22.14 7.31
CA LYS A 436 -26.04 -22.09 7.65
C LYS A 436 -25.85 -21.89 9.16
N ARG A 437 -26.53 -20.88 9.71
CA ARG A 437 -26.47 -20.55 11.15
C ARG A 437 -27.03 -21.63 12.07
N GLY A 438 -28.03 -22.40 11.63
CA GLY A 438 -28.51 -23.57 12.38
C GLY A 438 -27.45 -24.68 12.44
N GLN A 439 -26.89 -25.04 11.29
CA GLN A 439 -25.80 -26.01 11.17
C GLN A 439 -24.56 -25.60 11.98
N GLN A 440 -24.24 -24.30 12.03
CA GLN A 440 -23.18 -23.76 12.88
C GLN A 440 -23.46 -24.07 14.36
N GLN A 441 -24.65 -23.73 14.87
CA GLN A 441 -24.99 -23.92 16.29
C GLN A 441 -25.05 -25.40 16.70
N GLU A 442 -25.44 -26.29 15.78
CA GLU A 442 -25.36 -27.75 15.98
C GLU A 442 -23.90 -28.22 16.09
N THR A 443 -23.02 -27.71 15.22
CA THR A 443 -21.57 -28.02 15.22
C THR A 443 -20.86 -27.46 16.45
N GLU A 444 -21.18 -26.22 16.87
CA GLU A 444 -20.71 -25.62 18.13
C GLU A 444 -21.11 -26.45 19.35
N THR A 445 -22.38 -26.90 19.40
CA THR A 445 -22.90 -27.73 20.49
C THR A 445 -22.16 -29.08 20.56
N PHE A 446 -21.88 -29.70 19.41
CA PHE A 446 -21.10 -30.94 19.34
C PHE A 446 -19.63 -30.73 19.75
N TYR A 447 -19.00 -29.62 19.33
CA TYR A 447 -17.65 -29.24 19.74
C TYR A 447 -17.54 -29.09 21.25
N ILE A 448 -18.44 -28.33 21.89
CA ILE A 448 -18.45 -28.14 23.36
C ILE A 448 -18.68 -29.46 24.09
N THR A 449 -19.55 -30.34 23.57
CA THR A 449 -19.77 -31.68 24.14
C THR A 449 -18.49 -32.52 24.10
N LYS A 450 -17.77 -32.54 22.97
CA LYS A 450 -16.49 -33.27 22.83
C LYS A 450 -15.35 -32.64 23.63
N LEU A 451 -15.37 -31.32 23.83
CA LEU A 451 -14.42 -30.63 24.72
C LEU A 451 -14.62 -31.06 26.17
N GLN A 452 -15.87 -31.18 26.63
CA GLN A 452 -16.19 -31.67 27.97
C GLN A 452 -15.76 -33.12 28.18
N GLU A 453 -16.00 -34.01 27.20
CA GLU A 453 -15.51 -35.40 27.22
C GLU A 453 -13.97 -35.45 27.31
N TYR A 454 -13.27 -34.70 26.45
CA TYR A 454 -11.81 -34.66 26.40
C TYR A 454 -11.20 -34.14 27.72
N LEU A 455 -11.73 -33.04 28.28
CA LEU A 455 -11.25 -32.47 29.54
C LEU A 455 -11.48 -33.42 30.72
N SER A 456 -12.59 -34.17 30.71
CA SER A 456 -12.87 -35.22 31.70
C SER A 456 -11.85 -36.37 31.60
N GLY A 457 -11.63 -36.91 30.39
CA GLY A 457 -10.64 -37.96 30.13
C GLY A 457 -9.22 -37.52 30.54
N ARG A 458 -8.80 -36.32 30.15
CA ARG A 458 -7.50 -35.73 30.52
C ARG A 458 -7.36 -35.53 32.04
N SER A 459 -8.44 -35.20 32.75
CA SER A 459 -8.44 -35.13 34.22
C SER A 459 -8.23 -36.49 34.87
N ILE A 460 -8.78 -37.56 34.30
CA ILE A 460 -8.57 -38.94 34.77
C ILE A 460 -7.13 -39.38 34.47
N LEU A 461 -6.62 -39.08 33.26
CA LEU A 461 -5.24 -39.38 32.87
C LEU A 461 -4.23 -38.77 33.84
N ALA A 462 -4.29 -37.47 34.11
CA ALA A 462 -3.37 -36.81 35.04
C ALA A 462 -3.35 -37.47 36.44
N LYS A 463 -4.52 -37.93 36.92
CA LYS A 463 -4.67 -38.61 38.22
C LYS A 463 -4.16 -40.05 38.23
N LEU A 464 -4.18 -40.75 37.09
CA LEU A 464 -3.62 -42.09 36.94
C LEU A 464 -2.10 -42.03 36.69
N GLN A 465 -1.66 -41.12 35.83
CA GLN A 465 -0.26 -40.87 35.46
C GLN A 465 0.60 -40.59 36.71
N ALA A 466 0.25 -39.57 37.50
CA ALA A 466 1.02 -39.20 38.70
C ALA A 466 1.07 -40.32 39.75
N LYS A 467 0.02 -41.17 39.83
CA LYS A 467 0.00 -42.35 40.71
C LYS A 467 0.84 -43.51 40.16
N HIS A 468 0.86 -43.69 38.84
CA HIS A 468 1.70 -44.69 38.19
C HIS A 468 3.18 -44.34 38.37
N GLU A 469 3.56 -43.08 38.11
CA GLU A 469 4.93 -42.57 38.25
C GLU A 469 5.46 -42.75 39.68
N LYS A 470 4.70 -42.31 40.69
CA LYS A 470 5.13 -42.46 42.10
C LYS A 470 5.18 -43.91 42.59
N LEU A 471 4.33 -44.80 42.08
CA LEU A 471 4.42 -46.23 42.40
C LEU A 471 5.59 -46.92 41.68
N GLN A 472 5.90 -46.53 40.44
CA GLN A 472 7.06 -47.06 39.71
C GLN A 472 8.38 -46.61 40.35
N GLU A 473 8.46 -45.35 40.79
CA GLU A 473 9.61 -44.84 41.56
C GLU A 473 9.81 -45.65 42.84
N ALA A 474 8.75 -45.87 43.62
CA ALA A 474 8.79 -46.64 44.86
C ALA A 474 9.21 -48.12 44.65
N ILE A 475 8.61 -48.80 43.65
CA ILE A 475 8.99 -50.17 43.29
C ILE A 475 10.44 -50.24 42.81
N GLY A 476 10.91 -49.23 42.06
CA GLY A 476 12.29 -49.12 41.62
C GLY A 476 13.30 -48.97 42.76
N ARG A 477 12.94 -48.22 43.82
CA ARG A 477 13.75 -48.08 45.04
C ARG A 477 13.77 -49.36 45.87
N GLY A 478 12.60 -49.91 46.21
CA GLY A 478 12.51 -51.15 46.99
C GLY A 478 13.22 -52.34 46.33
N ASN A 479 13.17 -52.44 44.99
CA ASN A 479 13.93 -53.46 44.26
C ASN A 479 15.46 -53.27 44.37
N ARG A 480 15.97 -52.03 44.39
CA ARG A 480 17.40 -51.74 44.62
C ARG A 480 17.82 -52.10 46.05
N GLU A 481 17.01 -51.72 47.04
CA GLU A 481 17.26 -52.01 48.45
C GLU A 481 17.27 -53.53 48.73
N GLN A 482 16.34 -54.28 48.14
CA GLN A 482 16.35 -55.75 48.16
C GLN A 482 17.61 -56.32 47.48
N GLN A 483 18.08 -55.72 46.39
CA GLN A 483 19.29 -56.13 45.69
C GLN A 483 20.55 -55.89 46.52
N GLU A 484 20.67 -54.75 47.21
CA GLU A 484 21.76 -54.45 48.14
C GLU A 484 21.76 -55.35 49.40
N MET A 485 20.57 -55.65 49.94
CA MET A 485 20.39 -56.62 51.03
C MET A 485 20.77 -58.05 50.61
N SER A 486 20.58 -58.41 49.33
CA SER A 486 21.06 -59.68 48.77
C SER A 486 22.58 -59.71 48.63
N TRP A 487 23.18 -58.64 48.10
CA TRP A 487 24.64 -58.50 47.94
C TRP A 487 25.39 -58.52 49.27
N THR A 488 24.86 -57.87 50.31
CA THR A 488 25.47 -57.87 51.65
C THR A 488 25.45 -59.24 52.33
N GLN A 489 24.38 -60.04 52.14
CA GLN A 489 24.35 -61.43 52.61
C GLN A 489 25.35 -62.34 51.87
N TYR A 490 25.50 -62.17 50.55
CA TYR A 490 26.50 -62.93 49.77
C TYR A 490 27.94 -62.60 50.20
N SER A 491 28.21 -61.32 50.50
CA SER A 491 29.54 -60.79 50.83
C SER A 491 30.18 -61.39 52.09
N GLN A 492 29.40 -61.88 53.06
CA GLN A 492 29.95 -62.42 54.31
C GLN A 492 30.71 -63.75 54.15
N ARG A 493 30.59 -64.47 53.02
CA ARG A 493 31.21 -65.80 52.85
C ARG A 493 32.62 -65.83 52.26
N LYS A 494 33.22 -64.70 51.89
CA LYS A 494 34.65 -64.60 51.53
C LYS A 494 35.26 -63.26 51.95
N LEU A 495 35.88 -63.22 53.14
CA LEU A 495 36.72 -62.09 53.54
C LEU A 495 38.04 -62.52 54.21
N GLN A 496 39.04 -62.84 53.38
CA GLN A 496 40.45 -62.72 53.77
C GLN A 496 41.23 -61.99 52.67
N LYS A 497 42.03 -61.00 53.08
CA LYS A 497 43.07 -60.31 52.30
C LYS A 497 42.60 -59.63 50.99
N SER A 498 41.99 -58.45 51.13
CA SER A 498 42.75 -57.21 50.86
C SER A 498 42.06 -55.98 51.45
N ARG A 499 42.83 -55.06 52.03
CA ARG A 499 42.42 -53.66 52.22
C ARG A 499 42.89 -52.89 51.00
N HIS A 500 41.98 -52.32 50.21
CA HIS A 500 42.29 -51.23 49.27
C HIS A 500 41.14 -50.18 49.30
N PRO A 501 41.37 -48.94 48.81
CA PRO A 501 40.59 -47.77 49.26
C PRO A 501 39.23 -47.59 48.58
N ARG A 502 38.55 -46.49 48.95
CA ARG A 502 37.51 -45.86 48.11
C ARG A 502 38.04 -45.69 46.67
N PRO A 503 37.19 -45.74 45.63
CA PRO A 503 37.56 -45.15 44.35
C PRO A 503 37.83 -43.66 44.58
N SER A 504 39.09 -43.25 44.43
CA SER A 504 39.42 -41.85 44.22
C SER A 504 38.87 -41.43 42.86
N SER A 505 38.42 -40.19 42.74
CA SER A 505 38.38 -39.51 41.44
C SER A 505 39.73 -39.72 40.73
N HIS A 506 39.72 -39.90 39.41
CA HIS A 506 40.96 -40.08 38.63
C HIS A 506 41.92 -38.86 38.71
N TYR A 507 41.43 -37.75 39.25
CA TYR A 507 42.14 -36.49 39.46
C TYR A 507 42.09 -36.10 40.94
N ASN A 508 43.14 -35.46 41.46
CA ASN A 508 43.24 -35.03 42.86
C ASN A 508 42.50 -33.70 43.14
N GLN A 509 41.58 -33.30 42.27
CA GLN A 509 40.75 -32.10 42.36
C GLN A 509 39.29 -32.46 42.08
N ARG A 510 38.34 -31.72 42.65
CA ARG A 510 36.92 -31.83 42.31
C ARG A 510 36.64 -31.20 40.94
N LEU A 511 35.58 -31.68 40.28
CA LEU A 511 35.16 -31.13 39.00
C LEU A 511 34.13 -29.98 39.20
N PHE A 512 33.11 -30.20 40.04
CA PHE A 512 32.16 -29.21 40.51
C PHE A 512 32.50 -28.83 41.97
N GLY A 513 32.37 -27.55 42.34
CA GLY A 513 32.82 -27.08 43.66
C GLY A 513 34.35 -27.18 43.78
N GLY A 514 35.07 -26.73 42.75
CA GLY A 514 36.51 -26.90 42.61
C GLY A 514 37.16 -25.88 41.67
N ASP A 515 38.48 -25.87 41.70
CA ASP A 515 39.33 -24.91 40.99
C ASP A 515 39.62 -25.39 39.56
N MET A 516 39.10 -24.68 38.56
CA MET A 516 39.21 -25.10 37.16
C MET A 516 40.66 -25.13 36.64
N GLU A 517 41.51 -24.19 37.07
CA GLU A 517 42.91 -24.16 36.65
C GLU A 517 43.66 -25.37 37.23
N LYS A 518 43.50 -25.65 38.53
CA LYS A 518 44.11 -26.82 39.18
C LYS A 518 43.53 -28.13 38.62
N PHE A 519 42.25 -28.16 38.25
CA PHE A 519 41.67 -29.32 37.58
C PHE A 519 42.33 -29.56 36.22
N ILE A 520 42.45 -28.54 35.37
CA ILE A 520 43.12 -28.63 34.05
C ILE A 520 44.59 -29.09 34.22
N GLN A 521 45.34 -28.46 35.13
CA GLN A 521 46.73 -28.82 35.43
C GLN A 521 46.90 -30.26 35.94
N SER A 522 45.94 -30.79 36.71
CA SER A 522 46.01 -32.15 37.29
C SER A 522 45.39 -33.25 36.43
N SER A 523 44.57 -32.91 35.44
CA SER A 523 43.92 -33.85 34.52
C SER A 523 44.57 -33.91 33.14
N GLY A 524 45.30 -32.85 32.74
CA GLY A 524 45.83 -32.70 31.38
C GLY A 524 44.75 -32.42 30.33
N GLN A 525 43.51 -32.14 30.73
CA GLN A 525 42.40 -31.80 29.83
C GLN A 525 42.39 -30.29 29.56
N PRO A 526 42.78 -29.80 28.36
CA PRO A 526 42.84 -28.36 28.07
C PRO A 526 41.45 -27.69 27.99
N VAL A 527 40.40 -28.48 27.74
CA VAL A 527 39.01 -28.14 28.05
C VAL A 527 38.45 -29.29 28.88
N PRO A 528 37.84 -29.04 30.06
CA PRO A 528 37.30 -30.11 30.90
C PRO A 528 36.21 -30.92 30.18
N LEU A 529 36.24 -32.25 30.31
CA LEU A 529 35.37 -33.20 29.58
C LEU A 529 33.87 -32.87 29.72
N VAL A 530 33.42 -32.38 30.87
CA VAL A 530 32.04 -31.93 31.09
C VAL A 530 31.65 -30.76 30.18
N VAL A 531 32.55 -29.79 29.96
CA VAL A 531 32.31 -28.67 29.04
C VAL A 531 32.29 -29.17 27.61
N GLU A 532 33.30 -29.95 27.21
CA GLU A 532 33.44 -30.44 25.85
C GLU A 532 32.27 -31.35 25.46
N SER A 533 31.93 -32.34 26.28
CA SER A 533 30.85 -33.30 25.99
C SER A 533 29.46 -32.68 26.09
N CYS A 534 29.19 -31.74 27.01
CA CYS A 534 27.91 -31.00 26.99
C CYS A 534 27.74 -30.19 25.71
N VAL A 535 28.79 -29.48 25.27
CA VAL A 535 28.79 -28.72 24.01
C VAL A 535 28.64 -29.65 22.80
N ARG A 536 29.40 -30.75 22.75
CA ARG A 536 29.33 -31.77 21.69
C ARG A 536 27.93 -32.39 21.60
N PHE A 537 27.31 -32.70 22.74
CA PHE A 537 25.98 -33.31 22.80
C PHE A 537 24.89 -32.36 22.28
N ILE A 538 24.92 -31.07 22.68
CA ILE A 538 23.99 -30.04 22.19
C ILE A 538 24.20 -29.75 20.70
N ASN A 539 25.43 -29.84 20.19
CA ASN A 539 25.73 -29.66 18.76
C ASN A 539 25.20 -30.83 17.89
N LEU A 540 25.25 -32.07 18.42
CA LEU A 540 24.96 -33.29 17.67
C LEU A 540 23.51 -33.81 17.74
N ASN A 541 22.78 -33.57 18.83
CA ASN A 541 21.51 -34.25 19.09
C ASN A 541 20.28 -33.38 18.82
N GLY A 542 19.46 -33.76 17.85
CA GLY A 542 18.13 -33.20 17.65
C GLY A 542 17.16 -34.18 16.98
N LYS A 543 15.88 -33.81 16.90
CA LYS A 543 14.78 -34.72 16.50
C LYS A 543 14.10 -34.30 15.19
N PRO A 544 13.84 -35.24 14.26
CA PRO A 544 12.58 -35.25 13.52
C PRO A 544 11.47 -35.82 14.41
N LEU A 545 10.29 -35.20 14.44
CA LEU A 545 9.15 -35.73 15.22
C LEU A 545 7.77 -35.51 14.56
N LEU A 546 7.58 -36.04 13.35
CA LEU A 546 6.26 -36.49 12.88
C LEU A 546 6.39 -37.82 12.11
N PRO A 547 5.52 -38.81 12.36
CA PRO A 547 5.43 -40.06 11.57
C PRO A 547 4.36 -39.98 10.46
N TRP A 548 4.21 -41.09 9.71
CA TRP A 548 3.21 -41.40 8.67
C TRP A 548 3.48 -40.93 7.23
N TYR A 549 4.22 -41.76 6.47
CA TYR A 549 3.72 -42.40 5.25
C TYR A 549 4.52 -43.71 5.00
N PRO A 550 3.91 -44.83 4.56
CA PRO A 550 4.63 -46.09 4.37
C PRO A 550 4.82 -46.49 2.88
N ILE A 551 5.71 -47.47 2.64
CA ILE A 551 5.83 -48.39 1.48
C ILE A 551 6.90 -48.06 0.37
N LEU A 552 7.73 -49.08 0.10
CA LEU A 552 8.55 -49.43 -1.11
C LEU A 552 9.97 -48.86 -1.39
N ARG A 553 10.95 -49.74 -1.08
CA ARG A 553 12.09 -50.26 -1.92
C ARG A 553 13.27 -49.40 -2.40
N GLU A 554 14.46 -49.94 -2.09
CA GLU A 554 15.67 -50.10 -2.94
C GLU A 554 16.24 -48.89 -3.69
N GLY A 555 17.32 -48.31 -3.13
CA GLY A 555 18.22 -47.41 -3.83
C GLY A 555 19.26 -46.79 -2.90
N THR A 556 20.54 -46.97 -3.23
CA THR A 556 21.73 -46.42 -2.55
C THR A 556 21.56 -45.01 -1.96
N LEU A 557 21.68 -44.89 -0.62
CA LEU A 557 21.76 -43.60 0.08
C LEU A 557 23.17 -42.97 -0.09
N PRO A 558 23.28 -41.67 -0.42
CA PRO A 558 24.46 -40.89 -0.09
C PRO A 558 24.52 -40.63 1.43
N PRO A 559 25.68 -40.24 2.00
CA PRO A 559 25.75 -39.82 3.40
C PRO A 559 24.84 -38.61 3.63
N SER A 560 23.94 -38.71 4.60
CA SER A 560 23.04 -37.62 4.99
C SER A 560 23.79 -36.47 5.65
N PRO A 561 23.41 -35.20 5.42
CA PRO A 561 23.95 -34.09 6.20
C PRO A 561 23.61 -34.26 7.69
N VAL A 562 24.59 -34.02 8.57
CA VAL A 562 24.38 -34.03 10.02
C VAL A 562 23.56 -32.80 10.39
N SER A 563 22.26 -33.00 10.63
CA SER A 563 21.33 -31.91 10.96
C SER A 563 21.52 -31.51 12.43
N SER A 564 22.08 -30.32 12.67
CA SER A 564 22.46 -29.78 13.99
C SER A 564 21.27 -29.33 14.86
N ALA A 565 20.21 -30.14 14.90
CA ALA A 565 18.90 -29.76 15.46
C ALA A 565 18.86 -29.61 16.99
N GLY A 566 19.97 -29.85 17.70
CA GLY A 566 20.14 -29.43 19.10
C GLY A 566 20.49 -27.94 19.24
N LEU A 567 21.10 -27.34 18.21
CA LEU A 567 21.25 -25.88 18.10
C LEU A 567 19.91 -25.18 17.79
N GLN A 568 18.94 -25.92 17.26
CA GLN A 568 17.58 -25.44 16.93
C GLN A 568 16.57 -25.63 18.09
N HIS A 569 16.98 -26.19 19.23
CA HIS A 569 16.08 -26.50 20.36
C HIS A 569 15.63 -25.23 21.09
N GLU A 570 14.32 -24.95 21.07
CA GLU A 570 13.73 -23.70 21.58
C GLU A 570 14.06 -23.47 23.05
N GLY A 571 14.76 -22.36 23.34
CA GLY A 571 15.04 -21.95 24.70
C GLY A 571 16.09 -22.81 25.44
N ILE A 572 16.97 -23.52 24.74
CA ILE A 572 17.95 -24.49 25.31
C ILE A 572 18.68 -24.07 26.60
N PHE A 573 19.00 -22.77 26.79
CA PHE A 573 19.57 -22.27 28.06
C PHE A 573 18.60 -21.46 28.94
N ARG A 574 17.40 -21.14 28.46
CA ARG A 574 16.31 -20.46 29.18
C ARG A 574 15.42 -21.45 29.95
N VAL A 575 15.14 -22.60 29.34
CA VAL A 575 14.44 -23.72 29.97
C VAL A 575 15.37 -24.37 31.02
N SER A 576 14.78 -25.01 32.03
CA SER A 576 15.50 -25.73 33.09
C SER A 576 15.14 -27.21 33.04
N GLY A 577 16.14 -28.06 32.78
CA GLY A 577 15.99 -29.51 32.84
C GLY A 577 15.63 -30.04 34.23
N ALA A 578 15.28 -31.33 34.26
CA ALA A 578 14.84 -32.00 35.47
C ALA A 578 15.99 -32.07 36.50
N GLN A 579 15.78 -31.50 37.70
CA GLN A 579 16.82 -31.44 38.74
C GLN A 579 17.41 -32.81 39.13
N PRO A 580 16.63 -33.91 39.23
CA PRO A 580 17.21 -35.24 39.43
C PRO A 580 18.16 -35.64 38.29
N ARG A 581 17.77 -35.43 37.03
CA ARG A 581 18.56 -35.77 35.84
C ARG A 581 19.85 -34.95 35.73
N ILE A 582 19.78 -33.66 36.07
CA ILE A 582 20.96 -32.78 36.20
C ILE A 582 21.92 -33.31 37.29
N THR A 583 21.37 -33.83 38.40
CA THR A 583 22.14 -34.40 39.51
C THR A 583 22.80 -35.73 39.11
N GLU A 584 22.06 -36.62 38.45
CA GLU A 584 22.58 -37.88 37.90
C GLU A 584 23.77 -37.67 36.94
N ILE A 585 23.62 -36.75 36.00
CA ILE A 585 24.65 -36.44 34.98
C ILE A 585 25.87 -35.79 35.63
N ARG A 586 25.68 -34.85 36.59
CA ARG A 586 26.76 -34.28 37.41
C ARG A 586 27.55 -35.38 38.13
N ASP A 587 26.85 -36.30 38.79
CA ASP A 587 27.48 -37.31 39.63
C ASP A 587 28.20 -38.39 38.83
N ALA A 588 27.82 -38.62 37.56
CA ALA A 588 28.61 -39.42 36.63
C ALA A 588 29.93 -38.72 36.25
N PHE A 589 29.88 -37.44 35.88
CA PHE A 589 31.09 -36.67 35.58
C PHE A 589 32.06 -36.56 36.78
N GLU A 590 31.56 -36.44 38.03
CA GLU A 590 32.39 -36.50 39.25
C GLU A 590 33.08 -37.87 39.46
N ARG A 591 32.49 -38.97 38.97
CA ARG A 591 33.15 -40.30 38.97
C ARG A 591 34.19 -40.45 37.86
N GLY A 592 34.27 -39.50 36.92
CA GLY A 592 35.09 -39.58 35.71
C GLY A 592 34.44 -40.35 34.57
N GLU A 593 33.11 -40.57 34.64
CA GLU A 593 32.32 -41.18 33.56
C GLU A 593 31.80 -40.08 32.61
N ASP A 594 31.63 -40.40 31.31
CA ASP A 594 30.91 -39.53 30.38
C ASP A 594 29.49 -40.09 30.11
N PRO A 595 28.44 -39.59 30.80
CA PRO A 595 27.07 -40.07 30.60
C PRO A 595 26.46 -39.64 29.26
N LEU A 596 27.14 -38.82 28.45
CA LEU A 596 26.60 -38.26 27.22
C LEU A 596 26.95 -39.09 25.97
N VAL A 597 27.85 -40.07 26.08
CA VAL A 597 28.23 -40.97 24.97
C VAL A 597 27.17 -42.07 24.74
N GLU A 598 26.67 -42.70 25.81
CA GLU A 598 25.67 -43.79 25.73
C GLU A 598 24.46 -43.63 26.67
N GLY A 599 24.50 -42.69 27.62
CA GLY A 599 23.51 -42.60 28.72
C GLY A 599 22.43 -41.51 28.58
N CYS A 600 22.49 -40.67 27.54
CA CYS A 600 21.57 -39.55 27.31
C CYS A 600 21.00 -39.54 25.89
N THR A 601 19.81 -38.96 25.74
CA THR A 601 19.03 -38.91 24.49
C THR A 601 18.69 -37.48 24.10
N PRO A 602 18.19 -37.20 22.88
CA PRO A 602 17.71 -35.85 22.51
C PRO A 602 16.58 -35.28 23.39
N HIS A 603 16.00 -36.07 24.32
CA HIS A 603 15.09 -35.56 25.35
C HIS A 603 15.81 -34.94 26.56
N ASP A 604 17.10 -35.20 26.75
CA ASP A 604 17.88 -34.74 27.90
C ASP A 604 18.49 -33.35 27.70
N LEU A 605 18.30 -32.70 26.53
CA LEU A 605 18.93 -31.44 26.14
C LEU A 605 18.85 -30.33 27.20
N ASP A 606 17.66 -30.05 27.74
CA ASP A 606 17.48 -29.03 28.81
C ASP A 606 18.22 -29.38 30.12
N SER A 607 18.47 -30.68 30.35
CA SER A 607 19.22 -31.18 31.50
C SER A 607 20.74 -31.12 31.25
N VAL A 608 21.19 -31.43 30.04
CA VAL A 608 22.60 -31.27 29.63
C VAL A 608 23.01 -29.80 29.64
N ALA A 609 22.16 -28.91 29.11
CA ALA A 609 22.32 -27.46 29.21
C ALA A 609 22.24 -26.95 30.66
N GLY A 610 21.42 -27.60 31.50
CA GLY A 610 21.38 -27.40 32.95
C GLY A 610 22.70 -27.74 33.65
N VAL A 611 23.33 -28.86 33.29
CA VAL A 611 24.63 -29.30 33.82
C VAL A 611 25.75 -28.37 33.40
N LEU A 612 25.79 -27.94 32.13
CA LEU A 612 26.80 -27.00 31.64
C LEU A 612 26.77 -25.66 32.40
N LYS A 613 25.56 -25.12 32.67
CA LYS A 613 25.39 -23.94 33.54
C LYS A 613 25.78 -24.24 35.00
N LEU A 614 25.41 -25.41 35.52
CA LEU A 614 25.74 -25.81 36.89
C LEU A 614 27.25 -25.89 37.12
N TYR A 615 28.00 -26.38 36.13
CA TYR A 615 29.47 -26.48 36.16
C TYR A 615 30.10 -25.11 36.44
N PHE A 616 29.93 -24.16 35.53
CA PHE A 616 30.56 -22.82 35.65
C PHE A 616 30.09 -22.06 36.89
N ARG A 617 28.81 -22.19 37.28
CA ARG A 617 28.27 -21.57 38.52
C ARG A 617 28.85 -22.18 39.80
N SER A 618 29.50 -23.35 39.72
CA SER A 618 30.03 -24.09 40.87
C SER A 618 31.56 -24.02 41.02
N LEU A 619 32.25 -23.20 40.23
CA LEU A 619 33.71 -23.10 40.31
C LEU A 619 34.15 -22.32 41.56
N GLU A 620 35.16 -22.84 42.25
CA GLU A 620 35.79 -22.24 43.44
C GLU A 620 37.31 -22.16 43.22
N PRO A 621 37.90 -21.00 42.88
CA PRO A 621 37.27 -19.67 42.73
C PRO A 621 36.36 -19.57 41.48
N PRO A 622 35.45 -18.57 41.44
CA PRO A 622 34.60 -18.31 40.28
C PRO A 622 35.42 -17.92 39.05
N LEU A 623 34.86 -18.18 37.86
CA LEU A 623 35.53 -18.01 36.56
C LEU A 623 36.06 -16.59 36.31
N PHE A 624 35.41 -15.58 36.89
CA PHE A 624 35.88 -14.20 36.96
C PHE A 624 36.09 -13.83 38.44
N PRO A 625 37.33 -13.55 38.90
CA PRO A 625 37.60 -13.10 40.27
C PRO A 625 36.90 -11.78 40.61
N GLU A 626 36.46 -11.60 41.86
CA GLU A 626 35.65 -10.43 42.28
C GLU A 626 36.30 -9.07 41.90
N ASP A 627 37.62 -8.95 42.06
CA ASP A 627 38.39 -7.76 41.67
C ASP A 627 38.21 -7.42 40.18
N LEU A 628 38.25 -8.45 39.33
CA LEU A 628 38.11 -8.32 37.87
C LEU A 628 36.65 -8.06 37.47
N VAL A 629 35.67 -8.61 38.20
CA VAL A 629 34.24 -8.35 37.98
C VAL A 629 33.93 -6.86 38.11
N VAL A 630 34.51 -6.17 39.10
CA VAL A 630 34.29 -4.72 39.30
C VAL A 630 34.85 -3.92 38.12
N GLU A 631 36.07 -4.21 37.66
CA GLU A 631 36.67 -3.54 36.49
C GLU A 631 35.93 -3.84 35.18
N LEU A 632 35.50 -5.08 34.98
CA LEU A 632 34.74 -5.50 33.81
C LEU A 632 33.35 -4.84 33.77
N LEU A 633 32.66 -4.70 34.90
CA LEU A 633 31.36 -4.02 34.96
C LEU A 633 31.47 -2.51 34.68
N ALA A 634 32.54 -1.85 35.11
CA ALA A 634 32.79 -0.46 34.75
C ALA A 634 32.96 -0.28 33.21
N SER A 635 33.48 -1.28 32.50
CA SER A 635 33.56 -1.24 31.03
C SER A 635 32.19 -1.29 30.33
N ALA A 636 31.15 -1.81 30.99
CA ALA A 636 29.81 -1.91 30.41
C ALA A 636 29.14 -0.54 30.20
N GLU A 637 29.55 0.50 30.94
CA GLU A 637 29.05 1.89 30.80
C GLU A 637 29.33 2.50 29.41
N THR A 638 30.29 1.95 28.64
CA THR A 638 30.54 2.36 27.26
C THR A 638 29.42 1.83 26.36
N GLU A 639 28.57 2.70 25.78
CA GLU A 639 27.40 2.28 24.99
C GLU A 639 27.78 1.47 23.72
N ALA A 640 28.86 1.86 23.02
CA ALA A 640 29.27 1.26 21.76
C ALA A 640 29.99 -0.09 21.95
N VAL A 641 29.38 -1.18 21.46
CA VAL A 641 29.92 -2.55 21.57
C VAL A 641 31.34 -2.67 21.01
N ALA A 642 31.63 -2.07 19.84
CA ALA A 642 32.95 -2.12 19.20
C ALA A 642 34.04 -1.40 20.04
N GLU A 643 33.69 -0.31 20.71
CA GLU A 643 34.61 0.42 21.60
C GLU A 643 34.84 -0.33 22.91
N ARG A 644 33.84 -1.12 23.36
CA ARG A 644 33.88 -1.97 24.56
C ARG A 644 34.78 -3.21 24.42
N VAL A 645 34.98 -3.73 23.21
CA VAL A 645 35.83 -4.92 22.94
C VAL A 645 37.27 -4.72 23.45
N GLN A 646 37.89 -3.59 23.14
CA GLN A 646 39.30 -3.30 23.45
C GLN A 646 39.63 -3.15 24.96
N PRO A 647 38.83 -2.49 25.81
CA PRO A 647 39.02 -2.54 27.26
C PRO A 647 38.70 -3.92 27.85
N VAL A 648 37.66 -4.62 27.37
CA VAL A 648 37.30 -5.95 27.87
C VAL A 648 38.42 -6.98 27.60
N GLY A 649 38.94 -7.06 26.36
CA GLY A 649 40.02 -8.00 26.03
C GLY A 649 41.29 -7.78 26.87
N ARG A 650 41.64 -6.52 27.16
CA ARG A 650 42.78 -6.16 28.04
C ARG A 650 42.56 -6.45 29.52
N LEU A 651 41.30 -6.59 29.97
CA LEU A 651 40.98 -7.07 31.31
C LEU A 651 41.00 -8.61 31.35
N LEU A 652 40.50 -9.27 30.31
CA LEU A 652 40.50 -10.73 30.21
C LEU A 652 41.90 -11.33 30.14
N SER A 653 42.86 -10.67 29.50
CA SER A 653 44.28 -11.12 29.46
C SER A 653 45.01 -11.13 30.81
N ARG A 654 44.31 -10.85 31.92
CA ARG A 654 44.77 -11.05 33.31
C ARG A 654 44.35 -12.42 33.89
N LEU A 655 43.49 -13.17 33.19
CA LEU A 655 43.10 -14.53 33.56
C LEU A 655 44.17 -15.55 33.10
N PRO A 656 44.29 -16.71 33.75
CA PRO A 656 45.21 -17.77 33.31
C PRO A 656 44.90 -18.27 31.90
N ASP A 657 45.93 -18.63 31.14
CA ASP A 657 45.83 -19.16 29.76
C ASP A 657 44.85 -20.34 29.63
N SER A 658 44.85 -21.25 30.61
CA SER A 658 43.93 -22.39 30.69
C SER A 658 42.47 -21.97 30.85
N VAL A 659 42.21 -20.87 31.56
CA VAL A 659 40.87 -20.28 31.73
C VAL A 659 40.45 -19.57 30.45
N LEU A 660 41.38 -18.87 29.78
CA LEU A 660 41.14 -18.20 28.49
C LEU A 660 40.83 -19.19 27.36
N VAL A 661 41.47 -20.36 27.31
CA VAL A 661 41.14 -21.44 26.36
C VAL A 661 39.70 -21.93 26.56
N VAL A 662 39.28 -22.20 27.79
CA VAL A 662 37.89 -22.63 28.09
C VAL A 662 36.87 -21.53 27.81
N LEU A 663 37.18 -20.28 28.14
CA LEU A 663 36.33 -19.13 27.82
C LEU A 663 36.16 -18.94 26.31
N ARG A 664 37.26 -19.00 25.54
CA ARG A 664 37.23 -18.93 24.07
C ARG A 664 36.37 -20.06 23.49
N TYR A 665 36.55 -21.28 23.97
CA TYR A 665 35.75 -22.44 23.54
C TYR A 665 34.25 -22.23 23.82
N LEU A 666 33.88 -21.80 25.04
CA LEU A 666 32.50 -21.54 25.44
C LEU A 666 31.86 -20.41 24.63
N PHE A 667 32.53 -19.25 24.49
CA PHE A 667 31.94 -18.10 23.82
C PHE A 667 31.87 -18.24 22.30
N THR A 668 32.81 -18.96 21.66
CA THR A 668 32.66 -19.35 20.25
C THR A 668 31.51 -20.33 20.04
N PHE A 669 31.26 -21.26 20.96
CA PHE A 669 30.03 -22.09 20.92
C PHE A 669 28.75 -21.27 21.11
N LEU A 670 28.69 -20.36 22.09
CA LEU A 670 27.51 -19.51 22.31
C LEU A 670 27.26 -18.55 21.14
N ASN A 671 28.31 -18.04 20.50
CA ASN A 671 28.22 -17.28 19.25
C ASN A 671 27.65 -18.13 18.09
N HIS A 672 28.05 -19.40 17.98
CA HIS A 672 27.49 -20.32 16.99
C HIS A 672 26.03 -20.66 17.27
N LEU A 673 25.65 -20.92 18.52
CA LEU A 673 24.27 -21.16 18.91
C LEU A 673 23.36 -19.94 18.64
N ALA A 674 23.88 -18.73 18.85
CA ALA A 674 23.17 -17.50 18.52
C ALA A 674 22.92 -17.29 17.02
N GLN A 675 23.66 -17.98 16.13
CA GLN A 675 23.39 -17.95 14.67
C GLN A 675 22.12 -18.73 14.28
N TYR A 676 21.50 -19.44 15.23
CA TYR A 676 20.22 -20.15 15.08
C TYR A 676 19.07 -19.47 15.88
N SER A 677 19.22 -18.18 16.24
CA SER A 677 18.25 -17.41 17.04
C SER A 677 16.81 -17.48 16.51
N ASP A 678 16.67 -17.53 15.19
CA ASP A 678 15.37 -17.51 14.49
C ASP A 678 14.58 -18.81 14.67
N GLU A 679 15.26 -19.90 15.04
CA GLU A 679 14.65 -21.21 15.35
C GLU A 679 14.63 -21.47 16.86
N ASN A 680 15.75 -21.21 17.55
CA ASN A 680 15.91 -21.57 18.96
C ASN A 680 15.45 -20.49 19.96
N MET A 681 15.04 -19.30 19.49
CA MET A 681 14.60 -18.14 20.31
C MET A 681 15.66 -17.60 21.29
N MET A 682 16.93 -17.98 21.13
CA MET A 682 18.06 -17.64 22.01
C MET A 682 19.08 -16.75 21.29
N ASP A 683 18.69 -15.48 21.08
CA ASP A 683 19.61 -14.44 20.62
C ASP A 683 20.76 -14.16 21.63
N PRO A 684 21.79 -13.37 21.24
CA PRO A 684 22.91 -13.04 22.14
C PRO A 684 22.52 -12.38 23.46
N TYR A 685 21.38 -11.69 23.54
CA TYR A 685 20.89 -11.06 24.76
C TYR A 685 20.20 -12.09 25.67
N ASN A 686 19.34 -12.94 25.13
CA ASN A 686 18.69 -14.04 25.84
C ASN A 686 19.71 -15.04 26.40
N LEU A 687 20.78 -15.33 25.64
CA LEU A 687 21.91 -16.12 26.12
C LEU A 687 22.69 -15.37 27.23
N ALA A 688 22.92 -14.07 27.10
CA ALA A 688 23.56 -13.26 28.13
C ALA A 688 22.74 -13.17 29.43
N VAL A 689 21.41 -13.12 29.36
CA VAL A 689 20.52 -13.19 30.54
C VAL A 689 20.68 -14.54 31.27
N CYS A 690 20.93 -15.64 30.55
CA CYS A 690 21.12 -16.96 31.13
C CYS A 690 22.54 -17.19 31.69
N PHE A 691 23.57 -16.72 30.98
CA PHE A 691 24.97 -16.90 31.37
C PHE A 691 25.52 -15.80 32.28
N GLY A 692 24.96 -14.59 32.27
CA GLY A 692 25.29 -13.49 33.17
C GLY A 692 25.42 -13.90 34.64
N PRO A 693 24.32 -14.31 35.32
CA PRO A 693 24.37 -14.75 36.71
C PRO A 693 25.00 -16.15 36.90
N THR A 694 25.39 -16.82 35.83
CA THR A 694 26.10 -18.13 35.84
C THR A 694 27.62 -17.95 35.90
N LEU A 695 28.13 -16.91 35.23
CA LEU A 695 29.58 -16.63 35.08
C LEU A 695 30.04 -15.47 35.97
N LEU A 696 29.20 -14.45 36.16
CA LEU A 696 29.48 -13.21 36.88
C LEU A 696 28.53 -13.07 38.09
N PRO A 697 28.74 -13.83 39.18
CA PRO A 697 27.99 -13.63 40.42
C PRO A 697 28.27 -12.23 40.98
N VAL A 698 27.22 -11.52 41.38
CA VAL A 698 27.35 -10.15 41.94
C VAL A 698 27.99 -10.21 43.33
N PRO A 699 29.08 -9.46 43.61
CA PRO A 699 29.78 -9.52 44.88
C PRO A 699 28.92 -9.18 46.11
N SER A 700 29.25 -9.82 47.23
CA SER A 700 28.48 -9.74 48.49
C SER A 700 28.39 -8.31 49.03
N GLY A 701 27.20 -7.70 48.97
CA GLY A 701 26.91 -6.36 49.47
C GLY A 701 26.51 -5.34 48.39
N GLN A 702 26.61 -5.70 47.10
CA GLN A 702 26.11 -4.88 45.99
C GLN A 702 24.66 -5.30 45.64
N ASN A 703 23.88 -4.41 44.99
CA ASN A 703 22.50 -4.71 44.62
C ASN A 703 22.45 -5.49 43.29
N PRO A 704 22.06 -6.78 43.27
CA PRO A 704 22.08 -7.59 42.06
C PRO A 704 21.13 -7.07 40.98
N VAL A 705 19.99 -6.50 41.36
CA VAL A 705 18.99 -5.96 40.41
C VAL A 705 19.53 -4.74 39.66
N ALA A 706 20.38 -3.93 40.31
CA ALA A 706 20.97 -2.75 39.69
C ALA A 706 22.12 -3.09 38.70
N LEU A 707 22.82 -4.21 38.93
CA LEU A 707 23.98 -4.61 38.15
C LEU A 707 23.66 -5.61 37.03
N GLN A 708 22.50 -6.28 37.09
CA GLN A 708 22.07 -7.27 36.08
C GLN A 708 22.11 -6.72 34.63
N GLY A 709 21.78 -5.44 34.42
CA GLY A 709 21.86 -4.82 33.09
C GLY A 709 23.29 -4.80 32.53
N HIS A 710 24.24 -4.32 33.34
CA HIS A 710 25.67 -4.26 33.00
C HIS A 710 26.29 -5.65 32.84
N VAL A 711 25.91 -6.61 33.71
CA VAL A 711 26.28 -8.03 33.58
C VAL A 711 25.82 -8.61 32.23
N ASN A 712 24.56 -8.36 31.84
CA ASN A 712 24.01 -8.84 30.57
C ASN A 712 24.71 -8.18 29.38
N GLN A 713 24.92 -6.86 29.39
CA GLN A 713 25.61 -6.13 28.31
C GLN A 713 27.05 -6.62 28.11
N LEU A 714 27.76 -6.91 29.20
CA LEU A 714 29.11 -7.47 29.17
C LEU A 714 29.11 -8.87 28.55
N VAL A 715 28.29 -9.81 29.04
CA VAL A 715 28.24 -11.17 28.48
C VAL A 715 27.75 -11.18 27.03
N GLN A 716 26.82 -10.29 26.66
CA GLN A 716 26.40 -10.10 25.27
C GLN A 716 27.57 -9.64 24.39
N THR A 717 28.48 -8.82 24.91
CA THR A 717 29.71 -8.41 24.19
C THR A 717 30.65 -9.61 23.96
N LEU A 718 30.81 -10.46 24.97
CA LEU A 718 31.61 -11.70 24.87
C LEU A 718 31.01 -12.69 23.84
N ILE A 719 29.69 -12.78 23.74
CA ILE A 719 28.98 -13.63 22.76
C ILE A 719 29.06 -13.03 21.34
N LEU A 720 28.97 -11.70 21.20
CA LEU A 720 28.96 -11.05 19.88
C LEU A 720 30.33 -11.01 19.19
N GLN A 721 31.43 -10.91 19.95
CA GLN A 721 32.78 -10.67 19.39
C GLN A 721 33.88 -11.60 19.98
N PRO A 722 33.68 -12.92 20.08
CA PRO A 722 34.66 -13.82 20.73
C PRO A 722 36.04 -13.76 20.05
N GLU A 723 36.10 -13.65 18.72
CA GLU A 723 37.34 -13.59 17.94
C GLU A 723 38.16 -12.30 18.16
N GLN A 724 37.52 -11.22 18.63
CA GLN A 724 38.19 -9.94 18.92
C GLN A 724 38.47 -9.73 20.42
N VAL A 725 37.81 -10.51 21.27
CA VAL A 725 37.85 -10.38 22.74
C VAL A 725 38.78 -11.41 23.38
N PHE A 726 38.91 -12.60 22.81
CA PHE A 726 39.82 -13.65 23.27
C PHE A 726 41.04 -13.79 22.34
N PRO A 727 42.21 -14.21 22.85
CA PRO A 727 43.40 -14.39 22.02
C PRO A 727 43.21 -15.43 20.91
N ALA A 728 43.71 -15.11 19.72
CA ALA A 728 43.75 -15.99 18.56
C ALA A 728 44.67 -17.22 18.78
N LEU A 729 44.59 -18.20 17.88
CA LEU A 729 45.19 -19.53 18.08
C LEU A 729 46.73 -19.54 18.01
N ASP A 730 47.31 -18.56 17.31
CA ASP A 730 48.73 -18.25 17.23
C ASP A 730 49.28 -17.64 18.54
N ALA A 731 48.51 -16.78 19.19
CA ALA A 731 48.85 -16.17 20.48
C ALA A 731 48.55 -17.09 21.68
N LEU A 732 47.52 -17.94 21.58
CA LEU A 732 47.10 -18.87 22.64
C LEU A 732 46.72 -20.24 22.04
N PRO A 733 47.66 -21.20 21.96
CA PRO A 733 47.40 -22.54 21.46
C PRO A 733 46.53 -23.34 22.42
N GLY A 734 45.58 -24.11 21.88
CA GLY A 734 44.64 -24.94 22.63
C GLY A 734 43.41 -25.27 21.79
N PRO A 735 42.47 -26.10 22.29
CA PRO A 735 41.25 -26.42 21.56
C PRO A 735 40.47 -25.18 21.12
N VAL A 736 39.77 -25.34 20.00
CA VAL A 736 38.80 -24.39 19.46
C VAL A 736 37.50 -25.14 19.25
N TYR A 737 36.36 -24.48 19.45
CA TYR A 737 35.07 -25.08 19.17
C TYR A 737 34.87 -25.19 17.65
N GLU A 738 34.84 -26.42 17.13
CA GLU A 738 34.50 -26.71 15.74
C GLU A 738 32.99 -26.81 15.54
N LYS A 739 32.48 -26.12 14.52
CA LYS A 739 31.04 -26.12 14.20
C LYS A 739 30.52 -27.52 13.81
N CYS A 740 31.36 -28.34 13.16
CA CYS A 740 31.00 -29.67 12.65
C CYS A 740 31.72 -30.80 13.43
N MET A 741 31.31 -31.03 14.68
CA MET A 741 31.83 -32.16 15.47
C MET A 741 31.46 -33.51 14.82
N ALA A 742 32.40 -34.46 14.79
CA ALA A 742 32.15 -35.86 14.45
C ALA A 742 32.39 -36.76 15.69
N PRO A 743 31.66 -37.87 15.85
CA PRO A 743 31.84 -38.76 17.00
C PRO A 743 33.16 -39.56 16.88
N PRO A 744 33.93 -39.73 17.97
CA PRO A 744 35.17 -40.50 17.94
C PRO A 744 34.88 -42.01 17.87
N THR A 745 35.45 -42.69 16.87
CA THR A 745 35.35 -44.15 16.71
C THR A 745 36.45 -44.87 17.50
N ALA A 746 36.06 -45.71 18.46
CA ALA A 746 36.97 -46.55 19.23
C ALA A 746 36.92 -48.01 18.74
N GLY A 747 38.06 -48.58 18.31
CA GLY A 747 38.16 -49.99 17.92
C GLY A 747 39.25 -50.27 16.88
N CYS A 748 40.50 -50.47 17.33
CA CYS A 748 41.60 -50.89 16.46
C CYS A 748 41.52 -52.39 16.11
N LEU A 749 42.06 -52.80 14.94
CA LEU A 749 43.00 -53.92 14.72
C LEU A 749 43.07 -54.34 13.24
N GLY A 750 44.28 -54.65 12.74
CA GLY A 750 44.49 -55.48 11.55
C GLY A 750 45.12 -54.78 10.34
N ASP A 751 46.42 -55.01 10.11
CA ASP A 751 47.19 -54.51 8.97
C ASP A 751 46.94 -55.21 7.63
N THR A 752 47.55 -54.61 6.59
CA THR A 752 47.86 -55.10 5.23
C THR A 752 46.78 -54.86 4.16
N HIS A 753 47.04 -54.01 3.14
CA HIS A 753 48.21 -54.11 2.27
C HIS A 753 48.74 -52.76 1.70
N LEU A 754 50.04 -52.74 1.38
CA LEU A 754 50.73 -51.74 0.54
C LEU A 754 50.16 -51.74 -0.92
N ASP A 755 50.36 -50.74 -1.77
CA ASP A 755 51.57 -49.91 -1.91
C ASP A 755 51.36 -48.59 -2.71
N SER A 756 52.37 -47.70 -2.63
CA SER A 756 52.85 -46.78 -3.68
C SER A 756 52.13 -45.45 -3.96
N LEU A 757 52.83 -44.30 -4.12
CA LEU A 757 54.26 -43.98 -3.89
C LEU A 757 54.48 -42.45 -3.67
N THR A 758 55.12 -42.09 -2.55
CA THR A 758 56.20 -41.09 -2.32
C THR A 758 56.26 -39.70 -2.99
N GLY A 759 56.77 -38.73 -2.21
CA GLY A 759 57.16 -37.36 -2.62
C GLY A 759 56.92 -36.34 -1.49
N ASP A 760 57.50 -36.58 -0.30
CA ASP A 760 58.71 -35.88 0.20
C ASP A 760 58.49 -34.35 0.35
N ALA A 761 58.16 -33.85 1.54
CA ALA A 761 59.06 -33.51 2.67
C ALA A 761 59.81 -32.16 2.44
N GLU A 762 59.40 -31.07 3.12
CA GLU A 762 59.98 -30.55 4.39
C GLU A 762 61.23 -29.65 4.18
N PRO A 763 61.55 -28.70 5.09
CA PRO A 763 60.69 -27.82 5.90
C PRO A 763 61.13 -26.33 5.83
N GLU A 764 60.41 -25.43 6.52
CA GLU A 764 60.88 -24.06 6.82
C GLU A 764 61.68 -24.00 8.13
N LEU A 765 62.63 -23.05 8.28
CA LEU A 765 63.15 -22.61 9.59
C LEU A 765 63.93 -21.27 9.51
N GLU A 766 63.61 -20.36 10.46
CA GLU A 766 64.32 -19.13 10.87
C GLU A 766 64.51 -17.97 9.85
N GLY A 767 64.52 -16.70 10.32
CA GLY A 767 64.81 -15.56 9.42
C GLY A 767 64.47 -14.11 9.79
N THR A 768 64.08 -13.80 11.03
CA THR A 768 64.09 -12.46 11.71
C THR A 768 64.31 -11.13 10.94
N THR A 769 63.55 -10.10 11.38
CA THR A 769 63.88 -8.63 11.46
C THR A 769 63.63 -7.64 10.30
N SER A 770 62.70 -6.70 10.58
CA SER A 770 62.75 -5.22 10.42
C SER A 770 63.09 -4.52 9.08
N ALA A 771 62.12 -3.79 8.53
CA ALA A 771 62.16 -2.37 8.09
C ALA A 771 60.73 -1.99 7.64
N GLN A 772 59.98 -1.11 8.31
CA GLN A 772 60.07 0.37 8.36
C GLN A 772 59.33 1.08 7.21
N GLU A 773 58.65 2.17 7.56
CA GLU A 773 57.71 2.95 6.74
C GLU A 773 58.38 3.86 5.70
N ASP A 774 57.71 4.03 4.55
CA ASP A 774 57.62 5.25 3.70
C ASP A 774 56.67 4.93 2.51
N GLY A 775 55.94 5.85 1.86
CA GLY A 775 55.80 7.28 2.13
C GLY A 775 55.17 8.03 0.93
N GLU A 776 53.83 8.18 0.92
CA GLU A 776 53.04 9.08 0.03
C GLU A 776 53.14 8.84 -1.51
N GLY A 777 52.40 9.62 -2.35
CA GLY A 777 52.66 9.60 -3.82
C GLY A 777 51.54 9.80 -4.88
N ALA A 778 50.40 10.43 -4.56
CA ALA A 778 49.42 11.08 -5.49
C ALA A 778 49.22 10.64 -6.97
N GLN A 779 47.97 10.28 -7.29
CA GLN A 779 47.17 10.70 -8.47
C GLN A 779 47.79 10.75 -9.90
N GLY A 780 47.28 9.91 -10.82
CA GLY A 780 47.50 10.06 -12.26
C GLY A 780 46.54 9.25 -13.17
N LEU A 781 45.63 9.95 -13.86
CA LEU A 781 44.89 9.43 -15.04
C LEU A 781 45.80 9.49 -16.30
N PRO A 782 45.49 8.79 -17.44
CA PRO A 782 44.16 8.37 -17.89
C PRO A 782 44.03 6.95 -18.51
N CYS A 783 42.79 6.61 -18.89
CA CYS A 783 42.42 5.45 -19.73
C CYS A 783 42.84 5.65 -21.20
N PRO A 784 42.99 4.57 -22.00
CA PRO A 784 41.96 4.32 -23.01
C PRO A 784 41.63 2.84 -23.30
N THR A 785 40.36 2.58 -23.63
CA THR A 785 39.86 1.42 -24.42
C THR A 785 39.76 1.85 -25.91
N PRO A 786 39.73 0.97 -26.95
CA PRO A 786 38.69 -0.05 -27.17
C PRO A 786 39.11 -1.33 -27.95
N GLY A 787 38.17 -2.25 -28.23
CA GLY A 787 38.30 -3.20 -29.37
C GLY A 787 37.77 -4.63 -29.17
N ALA A 788 36.54 -4.89 -29.61
CA ALA A 788 35.82 -6.17 -29.52
C ALA A 788 36.46 -7.39 -30.24
N HIS A 789 36.13 -8.61 -29.79
CA HIS A 789 35.59 -9.70 -30.65
C HIS A 789 34.86 -10.80 -29.82
N ALA A 790 34.09 -11.67 -30.49
CA ALA A 790 32.95 -12.40 -29.93
C ALA A 790 33.26 -13.74 -29.21
N PRO A 791 32.38 -14.21 -28.29
CA PRO A 791 32.52 -15.49 -27.56
C PRO A 791 31.85 -16.69 -28.25
N ARG A 792 32.16 -17.92 -27.77
CA ARG A 792 31.39 -19.15 -28.03
C ARG A 792 31.28 -20.03 -26.77
N VAL A 793 30.08 -20.04 -26.16
CA VAL A 793 29.20 -21.22 -25.94
C VAL A 793 29.93 -22.55 -25.62
N HIS A 794 29.72 -23.28 -24.51
CA HIS A 794 28.67 -23.37 -23.46
C HIS A 794 29.27 -24.03 -22.18
N PRO A 795 28.54 -24.33 -21.06
CA PRO A 795 27.07 -24.40 -20.83
C PRO A 795 26.55 -23.44 -19.72
N LEU A 796 25.24 -23.50 -19.44
CA LEU A 796 24.56 -22.69 -18.42
C LEU A 796 24.43 -23.41 -17.06
N SER A 797 24.42 -22.61 -15.99
CA SER A 797 23.72 -22.90 -14.73
C SER A 797 23.28 -21.58 -14.08
N SER A 798 22.34 -21.64 -13.12
CA SER A 798 21.68 -20.52 -12.42
C SER A 798 21.10 -19.40 -13.29
N THR A 799 19.76 -19.38 -13.39
CA THR A 799 19.01 -18.19 -13.82
C THR A 799 18.96 -17.17 -12.68
N ASP A 800 19.68 -16.06 -12.81
CA ASP A 800 19.49 -14.91 -11.94
C ASP A 800 18.10 -14.29 -12.19
N LEU A 801 17.28 -14.16 -11.13
CA LEU A 801 16.06 -13.35 -11.17
C LEU A 801 16.44 -11.88 -10.88
N GLU A 802 15.67 -10.93 -11.41
CA GLU A 802 15.77 -9.52 -11.00
C GLU A 802 14.42 -9.09 -10.44
N ALA A 803 14.43 -8.39 -9.30
CA ALA A 803 13.25 -7.99 -8.53
C ALA A 803 13.35 -6.51 -8.16
N VAL A 804 12.22 -5.86 -7.89
CA VAL A 804 12.16 -4.42 -7.57
C VAL A 804 11.71 -4.20 -6.13
N ALA A 805 12.43 -3.35 -5.39
CA ALA A 805 12.10 -2.98 -4.02
C ALA A 805 10.78 -2.20 -3.93
N CYS A 806 9.76 -2.80 -3.33
CA CYS A 806 8.45 -2.18 -3.07
C CYS A 806 8.54 -1.10 -1.99
N PHE A 807 9.45 -1.29 -1.03
CA PHE A 807 9.65 -0.47 0.16
C PHE A 807 11.15 -0.33 0.43
N GLY A 808 11.57 0.74 1.11
CA GLY A 808 12.96 0.85 1.57
C GLY A 808 13.22 -0.10 2.73
N TYR A 809 14.35 -0.81 2.69
CA TYR A 809 14.81 -1.69 3.75
C TYR A 809 16.18 -1.24 4.28
N THR A 810 16.32 -1.25 5.60
CA THR A 810 17.61 -1.06 6.27
C THR A 810 17.95 -2.36 6.97
N GLY A 811 19.04 -3.00 6.53
CA GLY A 811 19.50 -4.28 7.06
C GLY A 811 19.82 -4.17 8.55
N ARG A 812 19.26 -5.09 9.34
CA ARG A 812 19.43 -5.15 10.80
C ARG A 812 20.69 -5.90 11.20
N THR A 813 21.14 -6.82 10.35
CA THR A 813 22.42 -7.51 10.44
C THR A 813 23.29 -7.23 9.21
N VAL A 814 24.60 -7.46 9.33
CA VAL A 814 25.58 -7.32 8.22
C VAL A 814 25.37 -8.31 7.08
N GLN A 815 24.50 -9.31 7.24
CA GLN A 815 24.12 -10.22 6.16
C GLN A 815 22.94 -9.70 5.34
N GLU A 816 22.19 -8.71 5.81
CA GLU A 816 21.03 -8.15 5.13
C GLU A 816 21.42 -6.96 4.25
N LEU A 817 20.90 -6.93 3.02
CA LEU A 817 21.14 -5.82 2.11
C LEU A 817 20.20 -4.65 2.44
N SER A 818 20.79 -3.46 2.59
CA SER A 818 20.03 -2.21 2.62
C SER A 818 19.76 -1.71 1.19
N PHE A 819 18.54 -1.26 0.95
CA PHE A 819 18.08 -0.77 -0.36
C PHE A 819 16.89 0.18 -0.18
N GLN A 820 16.67 1.06 -1.14
CA GLN A 820 15.58 2.03 -1.17
C GLN A 820 14.42 1.55 -2.05
N ARG A 821 13.25 2.15 -1.84
CA ARG A 821 12.06 1.88 -2.66
C ARG A 821 12.32 2.27 -4.12
N GLY A 822 12.20 1.29 -5.01
CA GLY A 822 12.47 1.43 -6.45
C GLY A 822 13.82 0.87 -6.91
N ASP A 823 14.70 0.46 -5.99
CA ASP A 823 15.98 -0.18 -6.35
C ASP A 823 15.74 -1.54 -7.02
N VAL A 824 16.63 -1.90 -7.97
CA VAL A 824 16.60 -3.17 -8.69
C VAL A 824 17.62 -4.11 -8.07
N LEU A 825 17.16 -5.30 -7.71
CA LEU A 825 17.85 -6.27 -6.86
C LEU A 825 17.96 -7.60 -7.60
N ARG A 826 19.15 -8.19 -7.67
CA ARG A 826 19.35 -9.49 -8.33
C ARG A 826 19.20 -10.61 -7.31
N LEU A 827 18.35 -11.60 -7.57
CA LEU A 827 18.10 -12.74 -6.69
C LEU A 827 18.77 -13.98 -7.28
N HIS A 828 19.57 -14.67 -6.47
CA HIS A 828 20.28 -15.88 -6.88
C HIS A 828 19.55 -17.15 -6.41
N THR A 829 19.16 -17.20 -5.13
CA THR A 829 18.44 -18.35 -4.54
C THR A 829 17.49 -17.91 -3.44
N ARG A 830 16.39 -18.65 -3.24
CA ARG A 830 15.49 -18.44 -2.11
C ARG A 830 16.11 -19.05 -0.85
N ALA A 831 16.21 -18.28 0.23
CA ALA A 831 16.85 -18.70 1.48
C ALA A 831 15.85 -19.29 2.48
N SER A 832 14.62 -18.75 2.51
CA SER A 832 13.48 -19.26 3.26
C SER A 832 12.16 -18.79 2.64
N SER A 833 11.03 -19.01 3.31
CA SER A 833 9.74 -18.40 2.93
C SER A 833 9.83 -16.89 2.78
N ASP A 834 10.55 -16.22 3.68
CA ASP A 834 10.55 -14.77 3.86
C ASP A 834 11.83 -14.07 3.37
N TRP A 835 12.84 -14.82 2.92
CA TRP A 835 14.16 -14.27 2.54
C TRP A 835 14.74 -14.89 1.27
N TRP A 836 15.45 -14.07 0.49
CA TRP A 836 16.24 -14.46 -0.69
C TRP A 836 17.72 -14.13 -0.48
N ARG A 837 18.63 -14.95 -0.98
CA ARG A 837 20.03 -14.55 -1.22
C ARG A 837 20.09 -13.84 -2.57
N GLY A 838 20.59 -12.61 -2.55
CA GLY A 838 20.69 -11.75 -3.71
C GLY A 838 21.85 -10.77 -3.65
N GLU A 839 21.85 -9.81 -4.54
CA GLU A 839 22.90 -8.82 -4.77
C GLU A 839 22.30 -7.45 -5.05
N HIS A 840 22.80 -6.42 -4.35
CA HIS A 840 22.45 -5.01 -4.57
C HIS A 840 23.74 -4.19 -4.73
N CYS A 841 23.84 -3.41 -5.80
CA CYS A 841 25.05 -2.63 -6.14
C CYS A 841 26.38 -3.43 -6.13
N GLY A 842 26.33 -4.74 -6.41
CA GLY A 842 27.49 -5.65 -6.36
C GLY A 842 27.81 -6.25 -4.98
N ILE A 843 27.05 -5.90 -3.94
CA ILE A 843 27.18 -6.46 -2.58
C ILE A 843 26.14 -7.58 -2.42
N ARG A 844 26.56 -8.76 -1.96
CA ARG A 844 25.69 -9.93 -1.76
C ARG A 844 25.19 -10.05 -0.32
N GLY A 845 23.96 -10.49 -0.17
CA GLY A 845 23.33 -10.70 1.14
C GLY A 845 21.88 -11.15 1.06
N LEU A 846 21.16 -11.03 2.16
CA LEU A 846 19.78 -11.40 2.34
C LEU A 846 18.85 -10.23 2.00
N ILE A 847 17.79 -10.54 1.26
CA ILE A 847 16.78 -9.61 0.77
C ILE A 847 15.42 -10.12 1.24
N PRO A 848 14.67 -9.37 2.07
CA PRO A 848 13.41 -9.85 2.61
C PRO A 848 12.34 -9.86 1.52
N HIS A 849 11.72 -11.01 1.31
CA HIS A 849 10.77 -11.29 0.24
C HIS A 849 9.56 -10.35 0.25
N LYS A 850 9.09 -9.95 1.44
CA LYS A 850 7.96 -9.02 1.63
C LYS A 850 8.26 -7.58 1.20
N TYR A 851 9.53 -7.24 0.93
CA TYR A 851 9.96 -5.89 0.53
C TYR A 851 10.21 -5.78 -0.99
N ILE A 852 10.00 -6.86 -1.75
CA ILE A 852 10.33 -6.93 -3.18
C ILE A 852 9.18 -7.54 -4.01
N THR A 853 9.01 -7.08 -5.25
CA THR A 853 8.15 -7.73 -6.26
C THR A 853 9.01 -8.46 -7.27
N LEU A 854 8.67 -9.73 -7.52
CA LEU A 854 9.22 -10.52 -8.62
C LEU A 854 8.46 -10.18 -9.91
N PRO A 855 9.11 -10.07 -11.08
CA PRO A 855 8.43 -9.99 -12.37
C PRO A 855 7.64 -11.29 -12.61
N GLU A 856 6.47 -11.17 -13.23
CA GLU A 856 5.52 -12.27 -13.35
C GLU A 856 6.06 -13.44 -14.19
N GLY A 857 5.99 -14.65 -13.64
CA GLY A 857 6.05 -15.91 -14.40
C GLY A 857 7.26 -16.82 -14.12
N LEU A 858 7.30 -17.48 -12.96
CA LEU A 858 8.06 -18.74 -12.77
C LEU A 858 7.59 -19.53 -11.52
N GLU A 859 6.33 -20.00 -11.52
CA GLU A 859 5.81 -21.01 -10.56
C GLU A 859 5.14 -22.17 -11.32
N PRO A 860 5.25 -23.46 -10.91
CA PRO A 860 4.89 -24.59 -11.76
C PRO A 860 3.44 -25.10 -11.59
N GLY A 861 2.52 -24.58 -12.41
CA GLY A 861 1.16 -25.11 -12.59
C GLY A 861 0.12 -24.55 -11.60
N THR A 862 -1.16 -24.38 -11.96
CA THR A 862 -1.94 -25.01 -13.06
C THR A 862 -2.60 -23.95 -14.00
N PRO A 863 -3.54 -24.24 -14.94
CA PRO A 863 -3.63 -23.50 -16.21
C PRO A 863 -4.45 -22.19 -16.16
N PRO A 864 -4.26 -21.28 -17.14
CA PRO A 864 -4.82 -19.92 -17.10
C PRO A 864 -6.15 -19.76 -17.87
N GLU A 865 -6.92 -18.74 -17.48
CA GLU A 865 -7.78 -17.98 -18.41
C GLU A 865 -7.32 -16.52 -18.49
N THR A 866 -7.73 -15.82 -19.55
CA THR A 866 -7.01 -14.63 -20.07
C THR A 866 -7.71 -13.30 -19.84
N MET A 867 -6.93 -12.26 -19.51
CA MET A 867 -7.29 -10.86 -19.72
C MET A 867 -6.08 -10.05 -20.21
N SER A 868 -6.33 -8.99 -20.97
CA SER A 868 -5.31 -8.22 -21.71
C SER A 868 -4.90 -6.92 -21.00
N PRO A 869 -3.68 -6.38 -21.25
CA PRO A 869 -3.11 -5.37 -20.37
C PRO A 869 -3.50 -3.91 -20.68
N SER A 870 -3.61 -3.13 -19.61
CA SER A 870 -3.27 -1.70 -19.58
C SER A 870 -2.60 -1.43 -18.23
N GLY A 871 -1.63 -0.52 -18.09
CA GLY A 871 -1.06 0.42 -19.05
C GLY A 871 -0.60 1.66 -18.30
N HIS A 872 0.69 1.76 -17.96
CA HIS A 872 1.25 2.86 -17.16
C HIS A 872 2.34 3.64 -17.92
N ARG A 873 2.68 4.85 -17.43
CA ARG A 873 3.20 5.93 -18.28
C ARG A 873 4.14 6.88 -17.52
N ARG A 874 5.20 7.38 -18.20
CA ARG A 874 6.12 8.50 -17.80
C ARG A 874 7.17 8.11 -16.74
N PRO A 875 8.24 8.92 -16.50
CA PRO A 875 8.70 10.17 -17.15
C PRO A 875 9.88 9.96 -18.12
N CYS A 876 10.17 10.77 -19.15
CA CYS A 876 10.27 12.24 -19.33
C CYS A 876 11.68 12.82 -19.03
N LEU A 877 12.39 13.24 -20.09
CA LEU A 877 13.54 14.16 -20.06
C LEU A 877 13.56 14.98 -21.37
N VAL A 878 14.27 16.11 -21.39
CA VAL A 878 14.14 17.17 -22.42
C VAL A 878 15.47 17.48 -23.10
N THR A 879 15.49 17.45 -24.44
CA THR A 879 16.38 18.28 -25.28
C THR A 879 15.71 18.62 -26.62
N THR A 880 16.14 19.75 -27.20
CA THR A 880 15.65 20.39 -28.41
C THR A 880 15.99 19.67 -29.73
N SER A 881 15.07 19.69 -30.71
CA SER A 881 15.42 20.05 -32.11
C SER A 881 14.16 20.47 -32.90
N LEU A 882 14.38 20.97 -34.12
CA LEU A 882 13.38 21.59 -35.01
C LEU A 882 12.87 20.61 -36.09
N GLU A 883 11.79 21.00 -36.78
CA GLU A 883 11.30 20.47 -38.06
C GLU A 883 10.73 19.03 -38.10
N ARG A 884 9.39 18.94 -38.08
CA ARG A 884 8.60 18.62 -39.30
C ARG A 884 7.13 18.98 -39.11
N HIS A 885 6.49 19.42 -40.19
CA HIS A 885 5.10 19.86 -40.24
C HIS A 885 4.37 19.09 -41.36
N VAL A 886 3.05 19.31 -41.47
CA VAL A 886 2.11 18.78 -42.50
C VAL A 886 1.44 17.44 -42.15
N GLU A 887 0.15 17.35 -42.54
CA GLU A 887 -0.74 16.16 -42.54
C GLU A 887 -1.30 15.61 -41.20
N LEU A 888 -2.09 16.43 -40.49
CA LEU A 888 -3.38 15.94 -39.93
C LEU A 888 -4.45 17.02 -39.62
N ASP A 889 -4.80 17.90 -40.57
CA ASP A 889 -5.92 18.85 -40.35
C ASP A 889 -6.83 19.06 -41.57
N LYS A 890 -7.64 18.03 -41.87
CA LYS A 890 -8.75 18.06 -42.85
C LYS A 890 -10.03 17.33 -42.40
N ALA A 891 -9.99 16.62 -41.27
CA ALA A 891 -11.11 15.83 -40.78
C ALA A 891 -12.04 16.59 -39.81
N VAL A 892 -11.53 17.61 -39.11
CA VAL A 892 -12.29 18.35 -38.09
C VAL A 892 -13.24 19.37 -38.74
N THR A 893 -12.75 20.09 -39.75
CA THR A 893 -13.51 21.16 -40.44
C THR A 893 -14.70 20.66 -41.27
N GLN A 894 -14.74 19.38 -41.67
CA GLN A 894 -15.88 18.83 -42.42
C GLN A 894 -17.06 18.41 -41.53
N ASN A 895 -16.85 18.14 -40.24
CA ASN A 895 -17.91 17.59 -39.38
C ASN A 895 -18.81 18.67 -38.75
N MET A 896 -18.26 19.87 -38.51
CA MET A 896 -19.01 21.01 -37.96
C MET A 896 -20.10 21.53 -38.93
N ASP A 897 -19.80 21.53 -40.22
CA ASP A 897 -20.65 22.11 -41.27
C ASP A 897 -21.95 21.31 -41.54
N SER A 898 -22.00 20.06 -41.05
CA SER A 898 -23.17 19.18 -41.14
C SER A 898 -24.13 19.41 -39.97
N VAL A 899 -23.61 19.47 -38.73
CA VAL A 899 -24.42 19.67 -37.51
C VAL A 899 -25.13 21.03 -37.53
N PHE A 900 -24.47 22.08 -38.03
CA PHE A 900 -25.02 23.43 -38.09
C PHE A 900 -26.23 23.55 -39.06
N LYS A 901 -26.30 22.70 -40.10
CA LYS A 901 -27.40 22.69 -41.07
C LYS A 901 -28.65 21.97 -40.56
N GLU A 902 -28.54 20.99 -39.67
CA GLU A 902 -29.72 20.29 -39.15
C GLU A 902 -30.49 21.11 -38.11
N LEU A 903 -29.80 21.87 -37.26
CA LEU A 903 -30.41 22.65 -36.17
C LEU A 903 -31.22 23.87 -36.67
N LEU A 904 -30.85 24.47 -37.81
CA LEU A 904 -31.57 25.60 -38.40
C LEU A 904 -32.83 25.19 -39.20
N GLY A 905 -33.07 23.89 -39.43
CA GLY A 905 -34.12 23.42 -40.33
C GLY A 905 -35.53 23.27 -39.76
N LYS A 906 -35.74 23.45 -38.45
CA LYS A 906 -36.97 23.00 -37.74
C LYS A 906 -37.64 24.10 -36.88
N ALA A 907 -37.87 25.30 -37.46
CA ALA A 907 -38.41 26.45 -36.70
C ALA A 907 -39.59 27.25 -37.32
N THR A 908 -40.23 26.82 -38.42
CA THR A 908 -41.38 27.56 -39.01
C THR A 908 -42.45 26.70 -39.70
N MET A 909 -43.50 26.32 -38.97
CA MET A 909 -44.93 26.38 -39.37
C MET A 909 -45.85 25.87 -38.23
N ARG A 910 -47.16 26.15 -38.29
CA ARG A 910 -48.11 25.94 -37.16
C ARG A 910 -49.43 25.25 -37.58
N GLN A 911 -50.04 24.60 -36.58
CA GLN A 911 -51.49 24.48 -36.30
C GLN A 911 -52.42 23.52 -37.10
N ALA A 912 -53.00 22.58 -36.33
CA ALA A 912 -54.45 22.36 -36.11
C ALA A 912 -55.23 21.22 -36.82
N THR A 913 -56.38 20.90 -36.20
CA THR A 913 -57.57 20.12 -36.64
C THR A 913 -57.54 18.57 -36.74
N THR A 914 -57.94 17.92 -35.64
CA THR A 914 -59.11 16.99 -35.48
C THR A 914 -59.35 15.72 -36.33
N THR A 915 -60.10 14.80 -35.69
CA THR A 915 -60.98 13.72 -36.22
C THR A 915 -60.40 12.35 -36.62
N SER A 916 -61.19 11.31 -36.33
CA SER A 916 -61.02 9.87 -36.69
C SER A 916 -62.04 9.48 -37.81
N PRO A 917 -62.11 8.24 -38.36
CA PRO A 917 -62.39 6.97 -37.64
C PRO A 917 -61.55 5.76 -38.13
N GLY A 918 -61.87 4.53 -37.66
CA GLY A 918 -61.28 3.26 -38.15
C GLY A 918 -62.34 2.29 -38.71
N PRO A 919 -61.98 1.02 -39.03
CA PRO A 919 -62.98 -0.06 -38.94
C PRO A 919 -62.48 -1.46 -38.46
N HIS A 920 -63.31 -2.06 -37.58
CA HIS A 920 -63.74 -3.48 -37.43
C HIS A 920 -62.91 -4.72 -37.90
N SER A 921 -62.66 -5.63 -36.92
CA SER A 921 -63.08 -7.07 -36.83
C SER A 921 -62.61 -8.13 -37.88
N PRO A 922 -62.63 -9.48 -37.61
CA PRO A 922 -63.33 -10.24 -36.54
C PRO A 922 -62.51 -11.37 -35.80
N LYS A 923 -63.22 -12.33 -35.18
CA LYS A 923 -62.85 -13.49 -34.30
C LYS A 923 -63.49 -14.80 -34.89
N PRO A 924 -63.53 -16.01 -34.24
CA PRO A 924 -62.84 -16.62 -33.07
C PRO A 924 -62.07 -17.93 -33.54
N PRO A 925 -62.28 -19.23 -33.16
CA PRO A 925 -62.75 -19.92 -31.91
C PRO A 925 -62.02 -21.25 -31.47
N ALA A 926 -62.42 -21.78 -30.29
CA ALA A 926 -62.64 -23.21 -29.91
C ALA A 926 -61.53 -24.19 -29.40
N GLY A 927 -61.91 -24.95 -28.34
CA GLY A 927 -61.31 -26.23 -27.87
C GLY A 927 -60.54 -26.17 -26.51
N GLY A 928 -60.79 -27.02 -25.49
CA GLY A 928 -61.91 -27.94 -25.22
C GLY A 928 -61.61 -28.99 -24.11
N GLY A 929 -62.48 -29.10 -23.08
CA GLY A 929 -62.42 -30.12 -21.98
C GLY A 929 -61.39 -29.83 -20.86
N GLY A 930 -61.54 -30.25 -19.59
CA GLY A 930 -62.60 -30.99 -18.89
C GLY A 930 -62.23 -32.45 -18.56
N GLY A 931 -62.31 -32.96 -17.32
CA GLY A 931 -62.64 -32.36 -16.02
C GLY A 931 -62.85 -33.41 -14.90
N GLY A 932 -63.28 -32.99 -13.70
CA GLY A 932 -63.69 -33.87 -12.57
C GLY A 932 -62.60 -34.12 -11.49
N GLY A 933 -62.95 -34.39 -10.22
CA GLY A 933 -64.29 -34.41 -9.60
C GLY A 933 -64.25 -34.51 -8.06
N VAL A 934 -65.12 -33.73 -7.40
CA VAL A 934 -65.31 -33.59 -5.92
C VAL A 934 -66.75 -34.02 -5.58
N PRO A 935 -67.06 -34.76 -4.49
CA PRO A 935 -67.88 -34.15 -3.39
C PRO A 935 -67.88 -34.81 -1.97
N GLY A 936 -68.40 -34.06 -0.98
CA GLY A 936 -68.98 -34.58 0.30
C GLY A 936 -68.21 -34.16 1.58
N ARG A 937 -68.59 -33.23 2.49
CA ARG A 937 -69.82 -32.53 2.92
C ARG A 937 -70.51 -33.11 4.19
N ASN A 938 -70.61 -32.27 5.25
CA ASN A 938 -71.62 -32.19 6.34
C ASN A 938 -71.38 -32.76 7.78
N LYS A 939 -71.57 -31.83 8.75
CA LYS A 939 -72.37 -31.90 10.02
C LYS A 939 -71.79 -32.45 11.36
N THR A 940 -71.41 -31.49 12.21
CA THR A 940 -71.87 -31.26 13.61
C THR A 940 -71.99 -32.43 14.61
N PHE A 941 -71.19 -32.40 15.69
CA PHE A 941 -71.72 -32.38 17.07
C PHE A 941 -70.72 -31.72 18.06
N ALA A 942 -71.12 -31.50 19.33
CA ALA A 942 -70.54 -30.47 20.20
C ALA A 942 -70.70 -30.75 21.72
N ARG A 943 -69.68 -30.37 22.55
CA ARG A 943 -69.81 -30.04 23.99
C ARG A 943 -68.53 -29.40 24.58
N GLY A 944 -68.70 -28.44 25.49
CA GLY A 944 -67.70 -27.97 26.48
C GLY A 944 -68.11 -28.42 27.91
N PRO A 945 -67.89 -27.65 29.01
CA PRO A 945 -67.38 -26.26 29.14
C PRO A 945 -65.95 -26.26 29.79
N LEU A 946 -65.35 -25.29 30.52
CA LEU A 946 -65.73 -24.06 31.27
C LEU A 946 -64.63 -22.96 31.18
N GLY A 947 -64.90 -21.77 31.73
CA GLY A 947 -63.91 -20.76 32.18
C GLY A 947 -63.82 -20.72 33.72
N PRO A 948 -63.59 -19.57 34.41
CA PRO A 948 -63.49 -18.15 33.96
C PRO A 948 -62.17 -17.47 34.48
N ALA A 949 -61.94 -16.15 34.49
CA ALA A 949 -62.13 -15.05 33.52
C ALA A 949 -61.27 -13.81 33.97
N PHE A 950 -61.11 -12.79 33.11
CA PHE A 950 -60.53 -11.48 33.47
C PHE A 950 -61.54 -10.58 34.26
N PRO A 951 -61.10 -9.45 34.84
CA PRO A 951 -61.17 -8.19 34.10
C PRO A 951 -59.98 -7.23 34.29
N SER A 952 -59.92 -6.17 33.48
CA SER A 952 -59.04 -5.00 33.64
C SER A 952 -59.90 -3.73 33.74
N ALA A 953 -59.53 -2.75 34.58
CA ALA A 953 -59.70 -1.29 34.36
C ALA A 953 -59.48 -0.46 35.65
N SER A 954 -58.72 0.63 35.56
CA SER A 954 -59.20 2.00 35.88
C SER A 954 -58.07 3.05 35.81
N HIS A 955 -58.41 4.27 35.38
CA HIS A 955 -57.61 5.49 35.58
C HIS A 955 -57.86 6.04 37.00
N LEU A 956 -56.96 6.88 37.52
CA LEU A 956 -57.28 8.25 37.98
C LEU A 956 -56.01 9.06 38.34
N GLN A 957 -56.13 10.39 38.15
CA GLN A 957 -55.43 11.51 38.82
C GLN A 957 -53.93 11.43 39.18
N GLY A 958 -53.18 12.44 38.72
CA GLY A 958 -52.06 13.03 39.47
C GLY A 958 -52.45 14.41 40.03
N PRO A 959 -51.54 15.11 40.74
CA PRO A 959 -51.71 16.52 41.09
C PRO A 959 -50.67 17.44 40.43
N ASP A 960 -51.13 18.49 39.77
CA ASP A 960 -50.34 19.70 39.49
C ASP A 960 -50.38 20.63 40.71
N LEU A 961 -49.23 21.16 41.14
CA LEU A 961 -49.14 22.42 41.89
C LEU A 961 -47.81 23.11 41.56
N ALA A 962 -47.84 24.45 41.49
CA ALA A 962 -46.88 25.24 40.73
C ALA A 962 -46.09 26.26 41.63
N PRO A 963 -45.72 27.49 41.20
CA PRO A 963 -44.43 27.73 40.53
C PRO A 963 -43.61 28.94 41.05
N LYS A 964 -42.38 29.10 40.50
CA LYS A 964 -41.65 30.39 40.29
C LYS A 964 -41.19 31.15 41.57
N PRO A 965 -40.44 32.27 41.44
CA PRO A 965 -39.56 32.72 40.34
C PRO A 965 -38.12 33.09 40.79
N HIS A 966 -37.14 33.03 39.89
CA HIS A 966 -36.55 34.25 39.29
C HIS A 966 -35.73 33.95 38.04
#